data_AF-A0A4V0XEM7-F1
#
_entry.id   AF-A0A4V0XEM7-F1
#
_cell.length_a   1.000
_cell.length_b   1.000
_cell.length_c   1.000
_cell.angle_alpha   90.00
_cell.angle_beta   90.00
_cell.angle_gamma   90.00
#
_symmetry.space_group_name_H-M   'P 1'
#
loop_
_entity.id
_entity.type
_entity.pdbx_description
1 polymer ?
#
loop_
_entity_poly.entity_id
_entity_poly.type
_entity_poly.pdbx_seq_one_letter_code
_entity_poly.pdbx_strand_id
1 'polypeptide(L)'
;MLTRSLLLALGLLAASRAHAATLEVDDSGTATYTSIQSAIDAASDGDYIRVSNGTYYESINFSGKTLYIFSRSGSGSTTIDAGGAATWAVSAIAGEASGTALQGFTILNTAAGGVYASGSEILLKDIAVQDVGSTSYYGPGLYASSATVTVEESTFSGITGYVGGAVYASGSTLTVSDTTFTGNWAYYASAIYATTRSTVTLTDTSVDANDEYYGGAVYVYNYSDLVSTDTDYTNNETTYGSGSALFISTNSTAALTGGEVSDNDEIYSSSGYYGAVWTESSSDFTATGVTFARNHGYGGSAATIYSYSSGTFDSCIFEDNAQDYYGALHISSGSDATISNSSFTGNESYGYGGAIYCGSICALDISNTTFDDNVASYYGGAIYAYYYAEVNLDYATFTGNSGSNGGAIWLQQSYSPLVATNSTFEANEATSGAGGAIYAYYYAETDISDSAFTDNVAASGGGAVYGYYTLGDLAFDNTTFTGNTSTSGGGGALYPYYYSSLDVNACTFDSNEAYTDGGAIEAYYEATPITITNSTFTSNSALHGSGGAMYNYYYVDLALQGNTFTSNYAYSSGGALYSYYLVYTESVDDTFTGNTAERSYGGAIYQDAAYADYGDSSFTGTSIVGNTAGISGGGMLLNYQGTTVLDDMDIRSNTASRDYGGGLYLYGNLDVSVTHSTICGNTADEGGGVYSSATSGSATWENNVVQENTATYGAGVSFTTEHTLAFTNNTVVGNDAPKDGGGLYLYSAYGSFTNNLVAWSADGDGIVVDDTDSATYSTFTYNGWYNNVADDASGYVTTADLATFAGNIFVDPELYDYTQDGDCTNDVLVPIGGSPLVNAGDPSISDPDGSVSDIGAFGGPGSSLVDGDGDGYASEIDCDDTDATIYPGATEIVDDGIDQDCSGADLTAADLDADGDGYQTTAAAGGTDCDDADATVHPGAAEVWYDGVDQDCDGSDDDQDGDGWGAAQDCDDLDASVSPSAIEVPYDGVDNDCDPSTTDTDLDGDGFDAAEVGGDDCNDDDATINPDEPEIWYDGVDQDCSGGSDDDQDGDGHDAAASGGDDCNDLDATKITPEDCGFGGEDTGTDTGTGDTDIPGDTDDDTGKVETGDGCGCNSNAPAAALPALLLAAAMVRRRRG
;
A
#
# COMPACT_ATOMS: atom_id res chain seq x y z
N MET A 1 -57.29 20.01 1.59
CA MET A 1 -58.68 19.85 2.12
C MET A 1 -59.00 20.93 3.15
N LEU A 2 -60.22 21.50 3.07
CA LEU A 2 -61.05 22.12 4.14
C LEU A 2 -60.43 23.11 5.17
N THR A 3 -60.65 24.40 4.88
CA THR A 3 -61.37 25.40 5.69
C THR A 3 -61.54 25.26 7.22
N ARG A 4 -61.22 26.39 7.89
CA ARG A 4 -61.91 27.06 9.02
C ARG A 4 -61.88 26.41 10.42
N SER A 5 -61.26 27.12 11.37
CA SER A 5 -61.86 27.80 12.55
C SER A 5 -60.71 28.22 13.48
N LEU A 6 -60.49 29.48 13.85
CA LEU A 6 -61.29 30.16 14.86
C LEU A 6 -60.92 31.66 14.90
N LEU A 7 -61.93 32.50 14.68
CA LEU A 7 -61.88 33.96 14.82
C LEU A 7 -62.90 34.29 15.91
N LEU A 8 -62.45 34.77 17.08
CA LEU A 8 -63.07 35.76 17.98
C LEU A 8 -62.60 35.62 19.44
N ALA A 9 -61.67 36.49 19.84
CA ALA A 9 -61.76 37.19 21.13
C ALA A 9 -61.21 38.62 20.94
N LEU A 10 -62.15 39.57 20.92
CA LEU A 10 -61.97 41.00 20.71
C LEU A 10 -61.12 41.67 21.81
N GLY A 11 -60.16 42.49 21.37
CA GLY A 11 -60.26 43.95 21.51
C GLY A 11 -59.86 44.58 22.85
N LEU A 12 -58.65 45.15 22.91
CA LEU A 12 -58.37 46.57 23.23
C LEU A 12 -56.85 46.80 23.26
N LEU A 13 -56.27 47.16 22.12
CA LEU A 13 -55.09 48.02 21.97
C LEU A 13 -54.83 48.19 20.47
N ALA A 14 -55.60 49.08 19.86
CA ALA A 14 -55.23 49.65 18.56
C ALA A 14 -54.03 50.57 18.78
N ALA A 15 -52.83 50.01 18.77
CA ALA A 15 -51.65 50.76 18.39
C ALA A 15 -51.66 50.79 16.86
N SER A 16 -51.75 51.98 16.30
CA SER A 16 -51.58 52.24 14.88
C SER A 16 -50.34 51.52 14.37
N ARG A 17 -50.49 50.56 13.46
CA ARG A 17 -49.43 50.27 12.48
C ARG A 17 -49.26 51.55 11.68
N ALA A 18 -48.26 52.35 12.03
CA ALA A 18 -47.82 53.43 11.18
C ALA A 18 -47.37 52.77 9.87
N HIS A 19 -47.95 53.19 8.76
CA HIS A 19 -47.41 52.91 7.45
C HIS A 19 -45.98 53.43 7.44
N ALA A 20 -45.00 52.61 7.07
CA ALA A 20 -43.68 53.11 6.73
C ALA A 20 -43.86 54.19 5.65
N ALA A 21 -43.41 55.41 5.92
CA ALA A 21 -43.50 56.49 4.96
C ALA A 21 -42.39 56.31 3.92
N THR A 22 -42.71 56.54 2.65
CA THR A 22 -41.69 56.65 1.60
C THR A 22 -41.39 58.12 1.37
N LEU A 23 -40.15 58.52 1.64
CA LEU A 23 -39.64 59.87 1.38
C LEU A 23 -38.94 59.86 0.01
N GLU A 24 -39.35 60.77 -0.87
CA GLU A 24 -38.80 60.88 -2.23
C GLU A 24 -37.68 61.93 -2.28
N VAL A 25 -36.54 61.55 -2.86
CA VAL A 25 -35.37 62.41 -3.08
C VAL A 25 -35.08 62.54 -4.58
N ASP A 26 -34.80 63.76 -5.04
CA ASP A 26 -34.46 64.08 -6.43
C ASP A 26 -33.58 65.34 -6.51
N ASP A 27 -32.44 65.25 -7.18
CA ASP A 27 -31.46 66.34 -7.34
C ASP A 27 -31.96 67.48 -8.24
N SER A 28 -32.96 67.23 -9.08
CA SER A 28 -33.55 68.22 -9.99
C SER A 28 -34.55 69.16 -9.30
N GLY A 29 -34.90 68.87 -8.05
CA GLY A 29 -35.78 69.68 -7.21
C GLY A 29 -37.27 69.40 -7.38
N THR A 30 -37.66 68.29 -8.02
CA THR A 30 -39.08 67.95 -8.24
C THR A 30 -39.69 67.09 -7.14
N ALA A 31 -38.86 66.46 -6.29
CA ALA A 31 -39.29 65.73 -5.10
C ALA A 31 -39.37 66.61 -3.83
N THR A 32 -39.79 66.00 -2.71
CA THR A 32 -39.97 66.69 -1.41
C THR A 32 -38.62 67.06 -0.78
N TYR A 33 -37.59 66.27 -1.07
CA TYR A 33 -36.23 66.45 -0.58
C TYR A 33 -35.28 66.52 -1.78
N THR A 34 -34.29 67.40 -1.71
CA THR A 34 -33.27 67.56 -2.77
C THR A 34 -31.91 66.99 -2.37
N SER A 35 -31.81 66.45 -1.15
CA SER A 35 -30.62 65.77 -0.62
C SER A 35 -31.08 64.58 0.21
N ILE A 36 -30.31 63.49 0.15
CA ILE A 36 -30.56 62.25 0.88
C ILE A 36 -30.50 62.51 2.38
N GLN A 37 -29.51 63.26 2.88
CA GLN A 37 -29.41 63.57 4.31
C GLN A 37 -30.64 64.32 4.83
N SER A 38 -31.20 65.24 4.05
CA SER A 38 -32.41 65.97 4.47
C SER A 38 -33.64 65.07 4.60
N ALA A 39 -33.71 63.99 3.82
CA ALA A 39 -34.73 62.97 3.96
C ALA A 39 -34.45 62.08 5.19
N ILE A 40 -33.19 61.68 5.42
CA ILE A 40 -32.78 60.95 6.63
C ILE A 40 -33.17 61.73 7.88
N ASP A 41 -32.87 63.03 7.95
CA ASP A 41 -33.19 63.88 9.11
C ASP A 41 -34.70 63.90 9.43
N ALA A 42 -35.54 63.83 8.39
CA ALA A 42 -37.00 63.86 8.50
C ALA A 42 -37.65 62.49 8.74
N ALA A 43 -36.98 61.40 8.36
CA ALA A 43 -37.47 60.03 8.48
C ALA A 43 -37.55 59.56 9.94
N SER A 44 -38.47 58.64 10.20
CA SER A 44 -38.58 57.85 11.44
C SER A 44 -38.13 56.41 11.19
N ASP A 45 -37.85 55.64 12.25
CA ASP A 45 -37.48 54.23 12.12
C ASP A 45 -38.55 53.44 11.34
N GLY A 46 -38.08 52.60 10.41
CA GLY A 46 -38.87 51.80 9.49
C GLY A 46 -39.31 52.53 8.21
N ASP A 47 -38.99 53.82 8.05
CA ASP A 47 -39.29 54.55 6.81
C ASP A 47 -38.38 54.13 5.64
N TYR A 48 -38.89 54.33 4.42
CA TYR A 48 -38.19 54.09 3.17
C TYR A 48 -37.73 55.43 2.58
N ILE A 49 -36.49 55.54 2.13
CA ILE A 49 -36.02 56.69 1.36
C ILE A 49 -35.75 56.23 -0.06
N ARG A 50 -36.55 56.76 -1.00
CA ARG A 50 -36.44 56.43 -2.41
C ARG A 50 -35.75 57.56 -3.16
N VAL A 51 -34.66 57.24 -3.81
CA VAL A 51 -33.79 58.21 -4.48
C VAL A 51 -33.92 58.06 -6.00
N SER A 52 -34.12 59.19 -6.69
CA SER A 52 -34.14 59.23 -8.16
C SER A 52 -32.73 59.17 -8.73
N ASN A 53 -32.56 58.72 -9.97
CA ASN A 53 -31.24 58.70 -10.62
C ASN A 53 -30.59 60.09 -10.65
N GLY A 54 -29.27 60.15 -10.48
CA GLY A 54 -28.55 61.41 -10.37
C GLY A 54 -27.28 61.29 -9.53
N THR A 55 -26.56 62.40 -9.40
CA THR A 55 -25.35 62.50 -8.59
C THR A 55 -25.60 63.43 -7.41
N TYR A 56 -25.59 62.85 -6.21
CA TYR A 56 -25.85 63.53 -4.96
C TYR A 56 -24.51 63.90 -4.31
N TYR A 57 -24.17 65.18 -4.38
CA TYR A 57 -22.92 65.73 -3.83
C TYR A 57 -23.05 65.97 -2.32
N GLU A 58 -23.01 64.90 -1.52
CA GLU A 58 -23.16 64.94 -0.07
C GLU A 58 -22.50 63.75 0.63
N SER A 59 -22.36 63.85 1.95
CA SER A 59 -22.08 62.71 2.84
C SER A 59 -23.32 62.42 3.67
N ILE A 60 -23.65 61.14 3.86
CA ILE A 60 -24.85 60.71 4.58
C ILE A 60 -24.54 59.96 5.87
N ASN A 61 -25.36 60.16 6.89
CA ASN A 61 -25.30 59.51 8.19
C ASN A 61 -26.71 59.05 8.62
N PHE A 62 -26.87 57.74 8.80
CA PHE A 62 -28.13 57.11 9.23
C PHE A 62 -28.62 57.61 10.60
N SER A 63 -27.74 58.18 11.43
CA SER A 63 -28.08 58.85 12.68
C SER A 63 -28.79 57.94 13.70
N GLY A 64 -28.44 56.66 13.71
CA GLY A 64 -29.01 55.65 14.61
C GLY A 64 -30.41 55.21 14.25
N LYS A 65 -30.88 55.52 13.02
CA LYS A 65 -32.21 55.18 12.54
C LYS A 65 -32.18 53.90 11.71
N THR A 66 -33.19 53.05 11.88
CA THR A 66 -33.41 51.88 11.03
C THR A 66 -34.13 52.31 9.76
N LEU A 67 -33.41 52.50 8.66
CA LEU A 67 -33.93 53.02 7.39
C LEU A 67 -33.53 52.15 6.21
N TYR A 68 -34.41 52.03 5.22
CA TYR A 68 -34.11 51.40 3.93
C TYR A 68 -34.00 52.49 2.84
N ILE A 69 -32.77 52.78 2.41
CA ILE A 69 -32.46 53.81 1.41
C ILE A 69 -32.12 53.12 0.10
N PHE A 70 -32.87 53.41 -0.97
CA PHE A 70 -32.67 52.71 -2.24
C PHE A 70 -32.86 53.59 -3.48
N SER A 71 -32.09 53.31 -4.52
CA SER A 71 -32.31 53.81 -5.88
C SER A 71 -33.17 52.85 -6.70
N ARG A 72 -33.98 53.39 -7.62
CA ARG A 72 -34.71 52.59 -8.62
C ARG A 72 -33.90 52.20 -9.85
N SER A 73 -32.78 52.88 -10.07
CA SER A 73 -31.99 52.76 -11.31
C SER A 73 -30.69 51.99 -11.10
N GLY A 74 -30.49 51.45 -9.89
CA GLY A 74 -29.29 50.71 -9.50
C GLY A 74 -28.03 51.56 -9.39
N SER A 75 -26.94 50.90 -9.00
CA SER A 75 -25.62 51.52 -8.79
C SER A 75 -25.12 52.25 -10.03
N GLY A 76 -25.29 51.68 -11.23
CA GLY A 76 -24.82 52.28 -12.49
C GLY A 76 -25.44 53.63 -12.87
N SER A 77 -26.50 54.09 -12.19
CA SER A 77 -27.20 55.34 -12.52
C SER A 77 -27.32 56.34 -11.37
N THR A 78 -26.90 55.98 -10.16
CA THR A 78 -27.14 56.79 -8.96
C THR A 78 -25.89 56.85 -8.12
N THR A 79 -25.39 58.06 -7.87
CA THR A 79 -24.09 58.24 -7.22
C THR A 79 -24.22 59.09 -5.96
N ILE A 80 -23.62 58.63 -4.86
CA ILE A 80 -23.31 59.43 -3.68
C ILE A 80 -21.85 59.84 -3.80
N ASP A 81 -21.60 61.13 -4.05
CA ASP A 81 -20.26 61.69 -4.20
C ASP A 81 -19.98 62.65 -3.05
N ALA A 82 -19.09 62.26 -2.13
CA ALA A 82 -18.71 63.11 -0.99
C ALA A 82 -17.84 64.32 -1.40
N GLY A 83 -17.48 64.47 -2.68
CA GLY A 83 -16.81 65.64 -3.25
C GLY A 83 -15.41 65.89 -2.68
N GLY A 84 -14.75 64.86 -2.16
CA GLY A 84 -13.47 64.97 -1.46
C GLY A 84 -13.59 65.60 -0.06
N ALA A 85 -14.73 65.42 0.62
CA ALA A 85 -14.87 65.77 2.02
C ALA A 85 -13.92 64.96 2.92
N ALA A 86 -13.45 65.56 4.02
CA ALA A 86 -12.63 64.88 5.02
C ALA A 86 -13.45 63.96 5.97
N THR A 87 -14.63 63.53 5.52
CA THR A 87 -15.58 62.67 6.23
C THR A 87 -15.98 61.51 5.32
N TRP A 88 -16.42 60.40 5.90
CA TRP A 88 -16.91 59.23 5.16
C TRP A 88 -18.13 59.58 4.30
N ALA A 89 -18.28 58.94 3.13
CA ALA A 89 -19.42 59.18 2.24
C ALA A 89 -20.73 58.65 2.85
N VAL A 90 -20.66 57.49 3.52
CA VAL A 90 -21.78 56.85 4.23
C VAL A 90 -21.33 56.49 5.64
N SER A 91 -22.17 56.72 6.65
CA SER A 91 -21.87 56.36 8.04
C SER A 91 -23.09 55.77 8.76
N ALA A 92 -22.87 54.64 9.43
CA ALA A 92 -23.77 53.99 10.38
C ALA A 92 -23.00 53.74 11.68
N ILE A 93 -23.05 54.69 12.62
CA ILE A 93 -22.12 54.76 13.77
C ILE A 93 -22.81 55.06 15.11
N ALA A 94 -24.14 54.99 15.16
CA ALA A 94 -24.94 55.42 16.30
C ALA A 94 -25.86 54.32 16.84
N GLY A 95 -25.53 53.06 16.57
CA GLY A 95 -26.29 51.90 17.02
C GLY A 95 -27.49 51.58 16.12
N GLU A 96 -27.34 51.80 14.80
CA GLU A 96 -28.29 51.37 13.79
C GLU A 96 -28.55 49.87 13.94
N ALA A 97 -29.83 49.50 14.04
CA ALA A 97 -30.27 48.12 14.25
C ALA A 97 -30.62 47.41 12.94
N SER A 98 -30.83 46.10 13.01
CA SER A 98 -31.34 45.26 11.93
C SER A 98 -32.47 45.89 11.11
N GLY A 99 -32.37 45.78 9.79
CA GLY A 99 -33.25 46.43 8.81
C GLY A 99 -32.75 47.77 8.26
N THR A 100 -31.55 48.21 8.66
CA THR A 100 -30.86 49.36 8.05
C THR A 100 -30.20 48.92 6.75
N ALA A 101 -30.49 49.57 5.63
CA ALA A 101 -29.89 49.21 4.35
C ALA A 101 -29.67 50.40 3.39
N LEU A 102 -28.68 50.23 2.52
CA LEU A 102 -28.41 51.07 1.37
C LEU A 102 -28.38 50.20 0.11
N GLN A 103 -29.16 50.57 -0.92
CA GLN A 103 -29.24 49.79 -2.15
C GLN A 103 -29.19 50.61 -3.45
N GLY A 104 -28.37 50.18 -4.41
CA GLY A 104 -28.37 50.72 -5.77
C GLY A 104 -27.62 52.03 -5.92
N PHE A 105 -26.42 52.13 -5.33
CA PHE A 105 -25.62 53.35 -5.37
C PHE A 105 -24.15 53.10 -5.71
N THR A 106 -23.58 53.95 -6.56
CA THR A 106 -22.13 54.18 -6.60
C THR A 106 -21.72 55.10 -5.45
N ILE A 107 -20.65 54.77 -4.74
CA ILE A 107 -20.08 55.57 -3.65
C ILE A 107 -18.69 56.04 -4.06
N LEU A 108 -18.48 57.37 -4.09
CA LEU A 108 -17.21 58.01 -4.43
C LEU A 108 -16.73 58.91 -3.28
N ASN A 109 -15.44 58.81 -2.93
CA ASN A 109 -14.81 59.74 -1.98
C ASN A 109 -13.28 59.77 -2.11
N THR A 110 -12.74 60.73 -2.87
CA THR A 110 -11.30 60.79 -3.14
C THR A 110 -10.45 61.39 -2.00
N ALA A 111 -11.02 61.72 -0.83
CA ALA A 111 -10.28 62.38 0.27
C ALA A 111 -10.39 61.67 1.63
N ALA A 112 -11.41 60.83 1.82
CA ALA A 112 -11.65 60.00 3.00
C ALA A 112 -12.21 58.64 2.56
N GLY A 113 -12.91 57.90 3.43
CA GLY A 113 -13.43 56.57 3.07
C GLY A 113 -14.85 56.56 2.51
N GLY A 114 -15.26 55.41 1.95
CA GLY A 114 -16.59 55.14 1.42
C GLY A 114 -17.63 54.95 2.52
N VAL A 115 -17.62 53.80 3.19
CA VAL A 115 -18.60 53.40 4.20
C VAL A 115 -17.95 53.18 5.56
N TYR A 116 -18.53 53.74 6.62
CA TYR A 116 -18.10 53.50 8.01
C TYR A 116 -19.24 52.92 8.85
N ALA A 117 -19.06 51.68 9.32
CA ALA A 117 -19.93 50.98 10.24
C ALA A 117 -19.24 50.77 11.60
N SER A 118 -19.89 51.17 12.70
CA SER A 118 -19.32 51.02 14.04
C SER A 118 -20.41 50.76 15.08
N GLY A 119 -20.36 49.60 15.75
CA GLY A 119 -21.37 49.22 16.74
C GLY A 119 -22.79 49.12 16.17
N SER A 120 -22.92 48.82 14.87
CA SER A 120 -24.15 48.92 14.07
C SER A 120 -24.35 47.72 13.16
N GLU A 121 -25.56 47.58 12.63
CA GLU A 121 -25.94 46.59 11.62
C GLU A 121 -26.37 47.29 10.32
N ILE A 122 -25.81 46.91 9.17
CA ILE A 122 -26.15 47.52 7.86
C ILE A 122 -26.03 46.51 6.71
N LEU A 123 -27.02 46.52 5.81
CA LEU A 123 -27.00 45.86 4.51
C LEU A 123 -26.58 46.84 3.40
N LEU A 124 -25.63 46.42 2.57
CA LEU A 124 -25.16 47.10 1.36
C LEU A 124 -25.46 46.19 0.16
N LYS A 125 -26.47 46.53 -0.65
CA LYS A 125 -26.89 45.70 -1.79
C LYS A 125 -26.78 46.46 -3.11
N ASP A 126 -26.29 45.88 -4.20
CA ASP A 126 -26.08 46.61 -5.47
C ASP A 126 -25.32 47.94 -5.22
N ILE A 127 -24.15 47.83 -4.58
CA ILE A 127 -23.28 48.97 -4.27
C ILE A 127 -22.00 48.88 -5.08
N ALA A 128 -21.60 50.00 -5.68
CA ALA A 128 -20.31 50.15 -6.35
C ALA A 128 -19.43 51.15 -5.61
N VAL A 129 -18.42 50.68 -4.87
CA VAL A 129 -17.43 51.55 -4.21
C VAL A 129 -16.22 51.69 -5.12
N GLN A 130 -15.98 52.90 -5.61
CA GLN A 130 -14.97 53.15 -6.67
C GLN A 130 -14.12 54.39 -6.39
N ASP A 131 -12.87 54.37 -6.87
CA ASP A 131 -11.93 55.50 -6.83
C ASP A 131 -11.78 56.14 -5.43
N VAL A 132 -11.86 55.32 -4.39
CA VAL A 132 -11.69 55.78 -3.01
C VAL A 132 -10.21 55.77 -2.66
N GLY A 133 -9.67 56.96 -2.45
CA GLY A 133 -8.29 57.19 -2.05
C GLY A 133 -8.26 57.96 -0.74
N SER A 134 -7.79 57.33 0.33
CA SER A 134 -7.93 57.91 1.67
C SER A 134 -6.59 58.33 2.28
N THR A 135 -6.65 59.32 3.18
CA THR A 135 -5.63 59.53 4.22
C THR A 135 -5.85 58.62 5.44
N SER A 136 -6.96 57.86 5.47
CA SER A 136 -7.23 56.83 6.47
C SER A 136 -6.23 55.69 6.33
N TYR A 137 -5.69 55.27 7.47
CA TYR A 137 -4.74 54.17 7.54
C TYR A 137 -5.44 52.80 7.35
N TYR A 138 -6.75 52.70 7.57
CA TYR A 138 -7.52 51.46 7.57
C TYR A 138 -8.81 51.59 6.76
N GLY A 139 -9.14 50.59 5.94
CA GLY A 139 -10.48 50.35 5.37
C GLY A 139 -11.07 51.45 4.49
N PRO A 140 -10.36 52.02 3.50
CA PRO A 140 -10.89 53.15 2.75
C PRO A 140 -12.19 52.86 2.00
N GLY A 141 -12.43 51.63 1.50
CA GLY A 141 -13.73 51.26 0.94
C GLY A 141 -14.82 51.17 2.02
N LEU A 142 -14.67 50.19 2.91
CA LEU A 142 -15.54 49.89 4.04
C LEU A 142 -14.70 49.69 5.31
N TYR A 143 -15.04 50.40 6.38
CA TYR A 143 -14.49 50.16 7.71
C TYR A 143 -15.60 49.70 8.65
N ALA A 144 -15.47 48.47 9.17
CA ALA A 144 -16.40 47.85 10.11
C ALA A 144 -15.71 47.59 11.46
N SER A 145 -16.20 48.20 12.54
CA SER A 145 -15.67 47.99 13.90
C SER A 145 -16.76 47.62 14.89
N SER A 146 -16.68 46.42 15.46
CA SER A 146 -17.72 45.87 16.33
C SER A 146 -19.12 45.97 15.68
N ALA A 147 -19.18 45.74 14.37
CA ALA A 147 -20.36 45.91 13.54
C ALA A 147 -20.74 44.60 12.85
N THR A 148 -22.00 44.50 12.41
CA THR A 148 -22.48 43.44 11.53
C THR A 148 -22.78 44.07 10.17
N VAL A 149 -22.05 43.65 9.13
CA VAL A 149 -22.20 44.23 7.78
C VAL A 149 -22.50 43.11 6.80
N THR A 150 -23.57 43.27 6.03
CA THR A 150 -23.90 42.37 4.92
C THR A 150 -23.69 43.12 3.61
N VAL A 151 -22.99 42.50 2.66
CA VAL A 151 -22.71 43.03 1.33
C VAL A 151 -23.24 42.03 0.30
N GLU A 152 -24.07 42.47 -0.62
CA GLU A 152 -24.69 41.62 -1.65
C GLU A 152 -24.62 42.29 -3.02
N GLU A 153 -24.40 41.52 -4.09
CA GLU A 153 -24.51 42.00 -5.48
C GLU A 153 -23.66 43.25 -5.76
N SER A 154 -22.46 43.34 -5.18
CA SER A 154 -21.70 44.60 -5.08
C SER A 154 -20.32 44.54 -5.74
N THR A 155 -19.69 45.70 -5.89
CA THR A 155 -18.33 45.81 -6.45
C THR A 155 -17.49 46.81 -5.67
N PHE A 156 -16.29 46.39 -5.28
CA PHE A 156 -15.26 47.23 -4.69
C PHE A 156 -14.05 47.26 -5.62
N SER A 157 -13.81 48.41 -6.26
CA SER A 157 -12.79 48.49 -7.31
C SER A 157 -11.95 49.75 -7.31
N GLY A 158 -10.65 49.61 -7.61
CA GLY A 158 -9.74 50.75 -7.75
C GLY A 158 -9.47 51.48 -6.44
N ILE A 159 -9.62 50.79 -5.30
CA ILE A 159 -9.47 51.39 -3.98
C ILE A 159 -8.01 51.33 -3.56
N THR A 160 -7.47 52.44 -3.05
CA THR A 160 -6.08 52.52 -2.57
C THR A 160 -6.03 52.79 -1.07
N GLY A 161 -5.42 51.88 -0.31
CA GLY A 161 -5.32 51.94 1.15
C GLY A 161 -3.93 51.63 1.70
N TYR A 162 -3.80 51.67 3.04
CA TYR A 162 -2.62 51.14 3.73
C TYR A 162 -2.90 49.78 4.35
N VAL A 163 -4.01 49.60 5.07
CA VAL A 163 -4.50 48.29 5.56
C VAL A 163 -5.95 48.08 5.15
N GLY A 164 -6.28 46.92 4.56
CA GLY A 164 -7.63 46.54 4.17
C GLY A 164 -8.16 47.46 3.08
N GLY A 165 -7.59 47.41 1.88
CA GLY A 165 -7.85 48.32 0.77
C GLY A 165 -9.35 48.48 0.53
N ALA A 166 -10.07 47.41 0.20
CA ALA A 166 -11.51 47.48 0.09
C ALA A 166 -12.22 47.44 1.45
N VAL A 167 -11.86 46.52 2.34
CA VAL A 167 -12.57 46.29 3.62
C VAL A 167 -11.60 46.11 4.79
N TYR A 168 -11.93 46.74 5.92
CA TYR A 168 -11.30 46.49 7.21
C TYR A 168 -12.35 46.11 8.26
N ALA A 169 -12.25 44.90 8.82
CA ALA A 169 -13.18 44.34 9.80
C ALA A 169 -12.46 44.06 11.14
N SER A 170 -12.82 44.79 12.20
CA SER A 170 -12.25 44.60 13.55
C SER A 170 -13.30 44.27 14.61
N GLY A 171 -13.25 43.04 15.14
CA GLY A 171 -14.24 42.49 16.07
C GLY A 171 -15.65 42.51 15.50
N SER A 172 -15.77 42.32 14.18
CA SER A 172 -16.99 42.51 13.39
C SER A 172 -17.41 41.21 12.71
N THR A 173 -18.68 41.10 12.35
CA THR A 173 -19.20 40.05 11.46
C THR A 173 -19.43 40.67 10.08
N LEU A 174 -18.79 40.10 9.06
CA LEU A 174 -18.92 40.53 7.67
C LEU A 174 -19.44 39.36 6.85
N THR A 175 -20.58 39.53 6.18
CA THR A 175 -21.12 38.55 5.24
C THR A 175 -21.15 39.19 3.86
N VAL A 176 -20.59 38.51 2.87
CA VAL A 176 -20.47 38.99 1.49
C VAL A 176 -20.99 37.91 0.55
N SER A 177 -21.91 38.26 -0.35
CA SER A 177 -22.34 37.40 -1.44
C SER A 177 -22.34 38.13 -2.79
N ASP A 178 -22.16 37.40 -3.88
CA ASP A 178 -22.31 37.91 -5.26
C ASP A 178 -21.51 39.20 -5.51
N THR A 179 -20.29 39.27 -4.97
CA THR A 179 -19.54 40.52 -4.88
C THR A 179 -18.16 40.37 -5.48
N THR A 180 -17.69 41.42 -6.14
CA THR A 180 -16.35 41.47 -6.74
C THR A 180 -15.45 42.49 -6.04
N PHE A 181 -14.27 42.05 -5.61
CA PHE A 181 -13.15 42.89 -5.17
C PHE A 181 -12.07 42.88 -6.25
N THR A 182 -11.88 43.99 -6.97
CA THR A 182 -10.93 44.00 -8.09
C THR A 182 -10.10 45.27 -8.27
N GLY A 183 -8.83 45.12 -8.65
CA GLY A 183 -7.94 46.25 -8.92
C GLY A 183 -7.69 47.12 -7.69
N ASN A 184 -7.77 46.54 -6.49
CA ASN A 184 -7.50 47.25 -5.25
C ASN A 184 -6.02 47.18 -4.90
N TRP A 185 -5.51 48.23 -4.25
CA TRP A 185 -4.12 48.30 -3.83
C TRP A 185 -4.01 48.62 -2.33
N ALA A 186 -3.22 47.85 -1.58
CA ALA A 186 -2.90 48.17 -0.19
C ALA A 186 -1.46 47.81 0.20
N TYR A 187 -1.01 48.33 1.34
CA TYR A 187 0.25 47.89 1.92
C TYR A 187 0.10 46.55 2.65
N TYR A 188 -1.06 46.31 3.29
CA TYR A 188 -1.49 45.05 3.88
C TYR A 188 -2.94 44.78 3.50
N ALA A 189 -3.22 43.66 2.83
CA ALA A 189 -4.54 43.23 2.37
C ALA A 189 -5.28 44.21 1.46
N SER A 190 -5.19 43.97 0.17
CA SER A 190 -5.79 44.80 -0.87
C SER A 190 -7.33 44.69 -0.91
N ALA A 191 -7.90 43.50 -0.68
CA ALA A 191 -9.34 43.29 -0.58
C ALA A 191 -9.84 43.38 0.87
N ILE A 192 -9.61 42.37 1.71
CA ILE A 192 -10.25 42.26 3.04
C ILE A 192 -9.20 42.06 4.14
N TYR A 193 -9.24 42.89 5.18
CA TYR A 193 -8.45 42.71 6.39
C TYR A 193 -9.36 42.40 7.59
N ALA A 194 -9.33 41.17 8.10
CA ALA A 194 -10.09 40.70 9.25
C ALA A 194 -9.21 40.57 10.50
N THR A 195 -9.61 41.20 11.60
CA THR A 195 -8.82 41.14 12.83
C THR A 195 -9.62 41.17 14.13
N THR A 196 -9.02 40.69 15.21
CA THR A 196 -9.53 40.89 16.58
C THR A 196 -10.87 40.19 16.79
N ARG A 197 -10.93 38.88 16.50
CA ARG A 197 -12.18 38.09 16.57
C ARG A 197 -13.25 38.60 15.62
N SER A 198 -12.85 38.88 14.38
CA SER A 198 -13.81 39.09 13.30
C SER A 198 -14.18 37.75 12.67
N THR A 199 -15.40 37.68 12.15
CA THR A 199 -15.86 36.55 11.32
C THR A 199 -16.20 37.11 9.94
N VAL A 200 -15.63 36.53 8.90
CA VAL A 200 -15.89 36.86 7.50
C VAL A 200 -16.50 35.65 6.82
N THR A 201 -17.62 35.84 6.13
CA THR A 201 -18.25 34.84 5.26
C THR A 201 -18.30 35.38 3.84
N LEU A 202 -17.75 34.64 2.89
CA LEU A 202 -17.80 34.93 1.45
C LEU A 202 -18.57 33.80 0.76
N THR A 203 -19.45 34.15 -0.15
CA THR A 203 -20.22 33.21 -0.99
C THR A 203 -20.30 33.78 -2.40
N ASP A 204 -20.09 32.99 -3.45
CA ASP A 204 -20.20 33.46 -4.85
C ASP A 204 -19.43 34.77 -5.10
N THR A 205 -18.22 34.85 -4.56
CA THR A 205 -17.44 36.10 -4.48
C THR A 205 -16.19 35.99 -5.34
N SER A 206 -15.80 37.09 -5.98
CA SER A 206 -14.56 37.14 -6.77
C SER A 206 -13.58 38.14 -6.14
N VAL A 207 -12.38 37.66 -5.81
CA VAL A 207 -11.22 38.44 -5.33
C VAL A 207 -10.16 38.39 -6.42
N ASP A 208 -10.26 39.32 -7.37
CA ASP A 208 -9.51 39.26 -8.63
C ASP A 208 -8.59 40.47 -8.83
N ALA A 209 -7.35 40.23 -9.26
CA ALA A 209 -6.42 41.27 -9.70
C ALA A 209 -6.19 42.36 -8.64
N ASN A 210 -5.96 41.94 -7.39
CA ASN A 210 -5.63 42.86 -6.31
C ASN A 210 -4.12 42.83 -6.01
N ASP A 211 -3.57 44.01 -5.75
CA ASP A 211 -2.14 44.24 -5.60
C ASP A 211 -1.80 44.63 -4.16
N GLU A 212 -0.81 43.97 -3.56
CA GLU A 212 -0.31 44.39 -2.25
C GLU A 212 1.20 44.40 -2.12
N TYR A 213 1.64 45.15 -1.11
CA TYR A 213 3.06 45.20 -0.77
C TYR A 213 3.48 44.09 0.20
N TYR A 214 2.64 43.71 1.18
CA TYR A 214 2.83 42.59 2.12
C TYR A 214 1.49 41.90 2.45
N GLY A 215 1.50 40.57 2.59
CA GLY A 215 0.32 39.77 2.94
C GLY A 215 -0.46 39.32 1.71
N GLY A 216 -1.73 38.98 1.91
CA GLY A 216 -2.64 38.54 0.86
C GLY A 216 -3.82 39.46 0.64
N ALA A 217 -4.45 39.34 -0.53
CA ALA A 217 -5.68 40.05 -0.87
C ALA A 217 -6.71 39.95 0.25
N VAL A 218 -6.85 38.77 0.85
CA VAL A 218 -7.53 38.55 2.13
C VAL A 218 -6.53 38.24 3.23
N TYR A 219 -6.66 38.91 4.38
CA TYR A 219 -5.78 38.77 5.53
C TYR A 219 -6.58 38.51 6.81
N VAL A 220 -6.44 37.30 7.36
CA VAL A 220 -7.18 36.80 8.53
C VAL A 220 -6.24 36.71 9.73
N TYR A 221 -6.47 37.55 10.73
CA TYR A 221 -5.48 37.79 11.78
C TYR A 221 -6.07 37.83 13.20
N ASN A 222 -5.30 37.33 14.16
CA ASN A 222 -5.53 37.53 15.60
C ASN A 222 -6.91 37.03 16.07
N TYR A 223 -7.07 35.70 16.06
CA TYR A 223 -8.28 34.97 16.46
C TYR A 223 -9.49 35.27 15.59
N SER A 224 -9.30 35.49 14.29
CA SER A 224 -10.39 35.76 13.35
C SER A 224 -10.64 34.56 12.45
N ASP A 225 -11.85 34.49 11.89
CA ASP A 225 -12.30 33.34 11.11
C ASP A 225 -12.77 33.80 9.72
N LEU A 226 -12.41 33.02 8.70
CA LEU A 226 -12.91 33.14 7.33
C LEU A 226 -13.63 31.84 6.95
N VAL A 227 -14.83 31.95 6.42
CA VAL A 227 -15.53 30.88 5.72
C VAL A 227 -15.81 31.37 4.31
N SER A 228 -15.35 30.64 3.31
CA SER A 228 -15.49 30.99 1.91
C SER A 228 -16.11 29.84 1.16
N THR A 229 -17.17 30.10 0.41
CA THR A 229 -17.85 29.11 -0.44
C THR A 229 -17.91 29.66 -1.86
N ASP A 230 -17.52 28.86 -2.85
CA ASP A 230 -17.56 29.22 -4.28
C ASP A 230 -16.98 30.62 -4.54
N THR A 231 -15.76 30.81 -4.04
CA THR A 231 -15.08 32.11 -4.12
C THR A 231 -13.78 31.96 -4.89
N ASP A 232 -13.64 32.78 -5.93
CA ASP A 232 -12.47 32.78 -6.80
C ASP A 232 -11.44 33.80 -6.31
N TYR A 233 -10.23 33.32 -6.04
CA TYR A 233 -9.06 34.13 -5.69
C TYR A 233 -8.06 34.11 -6.84
N THR A 234 -8.24 35.02 -7.79
CA THR A 234 -7.53 34.97 -9.08
C THR A 234 -6.62 36.17 -9.31
N ASN A 235 -5.49 35.97 -9.98
CA ASN A 235 -4.63 37.05 -10.47
C ASN A 235 -4.13 38.03 -9.39
N ASN A 236 -4.08 37.63 -8.11
CA ASN A 236 -3.62 38.53 -7.05
C ASN A 236 -2.09 38.55 -7.00
N GLU A 237 -1.52 39.75 -6.83
CA GLU A 237 -0.08 39.97 -6.89
C GLU A 237 0.47 40.57 -5.59
N THR A 238 1.47 39.90 -5.01
CA THR A 238 2.23 40.43 -3.87
C THR A 238 3.63 40.86 -4.28
N THR A 239 4.02 42.08 -3.90
CA THR A 239 5.35 42.62 -4.25
C THR A 239 6.46 42.09 -3.32
N TYR A 240 6.21 42.05 -2.01
CA TYR A 240 7.16 41.60 -0.99
C TYR A 240 6.40 40.89 0.13
N GLY A 241 6.13 39.59 0.06
CA GLY A 241 5.44 38.91 1.14
C GLY A 241 4.73 37.63 0.72
N SER A 242 4.23 36.90 1.72
CA SER A 242 3.52 35.65 1.51
C SER A 242 2.03 35.86 1.27
N GLY A 243 1.41 34.88 0.60
CA GLY A 243 -0.03 34.65 0.64
C GLY A 243 -0.83 35.53 -0.30
N SER A 244 -0.42 35.76 -1.56
CA SER A 244 -1.07 36.74 -2.47
C SER A 244 -2.59 36.65 -2.57
N ALA A 245 -3.17 35.45 -2.50
CA ALA A 245 -4.61 35.30 -2.32
C ALA A 245 -5.01 35.48 -0.85
N LEU A 246 -4.43 34.66 0.04
CA LEU A 246 -4.85 34.52 1.42
C LEU A 246 -3.68 34.44 2.40
N PHE A 247 -3.75 35.21 3.48
CA PHE A 247 -2.80 35.13 4.59
C PHE A 247 -3.52 34.95 5.93
N ILE A 248 -3.19 33.88 6.65
CA ILE A 248 -3.82 33.45 7.89
C ILE A 248 -2.77 33.39 8.99
N SER A 249 -2.99 34.11 10.10
CA SER A 249 -2.01 34.16 11.18
C SER A 249 -2.58 34.40 12.57
N THR A 250 -1.82 33.96 13.57
CA THR A 250 -2.05 34.22 15.00
C THR A 250 -3.36 33.62 15.49
N ASN A 251 -3.42 32.28 15.50
CA ASN A 251 -4.55 31.50 16.03
C ASN A 251 -5.87 31.82 15.31
N SER A 252 -5.78 31.99 13.98
CA SER A 252 -6.92 32.29 13.11
C SER A 252 -7.29 31.06 12.30
N THR A 253 -8.49 31.06 11.72
CA THR A 253 -8.97 29.95 10.89
C THR A 253 -9.45 30.45 9.54
N ALA A 254 -9.26 29.64 8.50
CA ALA A 254 -9.88 29.86 7.21
C ALA A 254 -10.32 28.52 6.61
N ALA A 255 -11.57 28.45 6.15
CA ALA A 255 -12.13 27.31 5.45
C ALA A 255 -12.66 27.75 4.08
N LEU A 256 -12.18 27.09 3.02
CA LEU A 256 -12.65 27.26 1.64
C LEU A 256 -13.39 25.99 1.21
N THR A 257 -14.52 26.17 0.54
CA THR A 257 -15.31 25.09 -0.08
C THR A 257 -15.65 25.49 -1.50
N GLY A 258 -15.23 24.72 -2.49
CA GLY A 258 -15.39 25.07 -3.90
C GLY A 258 -14.55 26.28 -4.35
N GLY A 259 -14.73 26.70 -5.59
CA GLY A 259 -14.01 27.83 -6.21
C GLY A 259 -12.54 27.54 -6.58
N GLU A 260 -11.86 28.57 -7.08
CA GLU A 260 -10.47 28.45 -7.57
C GLU A 260 -9.52 29.44 -6.86
N VAL A 261 -8.29 28.99 -6.58
CA VAL A 261 -7.14 29.82 -6.22
C VAL A 261 -6.12 29.71 -7.35
N SER A 262 -6.12 30.67 -8.28
CA SER A 262 -5.28 30.55 -9.47
C SER A 262 -4.64 31.80 -10.00
N ASP A 263 -3.57 31.59 -10.77
CA ASP A 263 -2.82 32.63 -11.45
C ASP A 263 -2.32 33.73 -10.48
N ASN A 264 -2.17 33.40 -9.20
CA ASN A 264 -1.65 34.32 -8.20
C ASN A 264 -0.13 34.30 -8.23
N ASP A 265 0.49 35.48 -8.17
CA ASP A 265 1.93 35.64 -8.41
C ASP A 265 2.62 36.48 -7.32
N GLU A 266 3.93 36.25 -7.16
CA GLU A 266 4.82 37.05 -6.33
C GLU A 266 6.02 37.58 -7.14
N ILE A 267 6.15 38.92 -7.19
CA ILE A 267 7.03 39.60 -8.16
C ILE A 267 8.52 39.63 -7.72
N TYR A 268 8.83 39.76 -6.43
CA TYR A 268 10.21 40.00 -5.95
C TYR A 268 10.58 39.18 -4.71
N SER A 269 11.13 37.98 -4.91
CA SER A 269 11.62 37.15 -3.80
C SER A 269 13.13 36.90 -3.92
N SER A 270 13.90 37.51 -3.00
CA SER A 270 15.34 37.23 -2.90
C SER A 270 15.71 36.36 -1.70
N SER A 271 14.75 35.92 -0.85
CA SER A 271 15.09 35.18 0.39
C SER A 271 13.94 34.63 1.27
N GLY A 272 12.76 34.22 0.78
CA GLY A 272 11.76 33.64 1.70
C GLY A 272 10.73 32.73 1.05
N TYR A 273 10.12 31.86 1.87
CA TYR A 273 9.11 30.89 1.48
C TYR A 273 7.78 31.63 1.30
N TYR A 274 7.11 31.54 0.15
CA TYR A 274 5.93 32.35 -0.18
C TYR A 274 5.04 31.62 -1.22
N GLY A 275 3.74 31.55 -0.95
CA GLY A 275 2.70 30.94 -1.81
C GLY A 275 1.44 31.80 -1.94
N ALA A 276 0.45 31.37 -2.72
CA ALA A 276 -0.86 32.02 -2.88
C ALA A 276 -1.65 32.00 -1.56
N VAL A 277 -1.60 30.88 -0.83
CA VAL A 277 -2.08 30.77 0.55
C VAL A 277 -0.91 30.66 1.52
N TRP A 278 -0.96 31.45 2.60
CA TRP A 278 0.02 31.39 3.68
C TRP A 278 -0.64 31.24 5.05
N THR A 279 -0.30 30.17 5.77
CA THR A 279 -0.83 29.87 7.11
C THR A 279 0.31 29.81 8.12
N GLU A 280 0.22 30.59 9.21
CA GLU A 280 1.25 30.61 10.23
C GLU A 280 0.76 30.83 11.68
N SER A 281 1.67 30.60 12.63
CA SER A 281 1.51 30.96 14.05
C SER A 281 0.32 30.26 14.71
N SER A 282 0.29 28.93 14.60
CA SER A 282 -0.76 28.06 15.13
C SER A 282 -2.14 28.40 14.62
N SER A 283 -2.24 28.56 13.30
CA SER A 283 -3.49 28.80 12.59
C SER A 283 -3.87 27.57 11.78
N ASP A 284 -5.14 27.48 11.41
CA ASP A 284 -5.69 26.31 10.72
C ASP A 284 -6.28 26.73 9.37
N PHE A 285 -5.96 25.97 8.33
CA PHE A 285 -6.48 26.15 6.99
C PHE A 285 -7.14 24.87 6.49
N THR A 286 -8.36 24.98 5.98
CA THR A 286 -9.11 23.87 5.38
C THR A 286 -9.54 24.26 3.98
N ALA A 287 -9.35 23.36 3.02
CA ALA A 287 -9.85 23.46 1.67
C ALA A 287 -10.59 22.17 1.30
N THR A 288 -11.80 22.30 0.76
CA THR A 288 -12.62 21.17 0.30
C THR A 288 -13.12 21.46 -1.11
N GLY A 289 -12.84 20.61 -2.10
CA GLY A 289 -13.32 20.84 -3.47
C GLY A 289 -12.68 22.06 -4.16
N VAL A 290 -11.51 22.50 -3.72
CA VAL A 290 -10.85 23.73 -4.22
C VAL A 290 -9.79 23.37 -5.26
N THR A 291 -9.77 24.12 -6.36
CA THR A 291 -8.72 24.03 -7.38
C THR A 291 -7.63 25.08 -7.14
N PHE A 292 -6.38 24.63 -7.00
CA PHE A 292 -5.17 25.45 -6.94
C PHE A 292 -4.39 25.33 -8.24
N ALA A 293 -4.52 26.31 -9.14
CA ALA A 293 -3.98 26.20 -10.49
C ALA A 293 -3.02 27.32 -10.87
N ARG A 294 -1.91 26.98 -11.53
CA ARG A 294 -0.98 27.95 -12.16
C ARG A 294 -0.49 29.06 -11.23
N ASN A 295 -0.45 28.79 -9.93
CA ASN A 295 0.09 29.76 -8.99
C ASN A 295 1.61 29.77 -9.10
N HIS A 296 2.22 30.93 -8.87
CA HIS A 296 3.67 31.10 -8.88
C HIS A 296 4.15 31.73 -7.58
N GLY A 297 5.16 31.13 -6.96
CA GLY A 297 5.69 31.57 -5.67
C GLY A 297 7.12 31.07 -5.43
N TYR A 298 7.79 31.65 -4.42
CA TYR A 298 9.15 31.22 -4.06
C TYR A 298 9.17 30.01 -3.12
N GLY A 299 8.06 29.71 -2.44
CA GLY A 299 7.94 28.47 -1.67
C GLY A 299 6.50 28.03 -1.46
N GLY A 300 6.12 26.90 -2.04
CA GLY A 300 4.75 26.39 -2.02
C GLY A 300 3.79 27.28 -2.80
N SER A 301 3.80 27.37 -4.15
CA SER A 301 2.98 28.42 -4.81
C SER A 301 1.51 28.30 -4.53
N ALA A 302 0.97 27.10 -4.36
CA ALA A 302 -0.44 26.96 -4.04
C ALA A 302 -0.66 27.33 -2.57
N ALA A 303 0.07 26.66 -1.67
CA ALA A 303 -0.08 26.88 -0.24
C ALA A 303 1.20 26.62 0.56
N THR A 304 1.34 27.36 1.66
CA THR A 304 2.34 27.10 2.70
C THR A 304 1.71 27.01 4.09
N ILE A 305 2.00 25.92 4.81
CA ILE A 305 1.60 25.69 6.21
C ILE A 305 2.85 25.74 7.10
N TYR A 306 2.90 26.70 8.03
CA TYR A 306 4.13 27.04 8.74
C TYR A 306 3.95 27.34 10.23
N SER A 307 4.99 27.14 11.04
CA SER A 307 5.02 27.52 12.47
C SER A 307 3.87 26.94 13.31
N TYR A 308 3.86 25.62 13.46
CA TYR A 308 2.89 24.87 14.27
C TYR A 308 1.44 25.04 13.84
N SER A 309 1.24 25.22 12.54
CA SER A 309 -0.09 25.38 11.92
C SER A 309 -0.56 24.05 11.33
N SER A 310 -1.84 23.97 10.95
CA SER A 310 -2.41 22.79 10.31
C SER A 310 -3.02 23.13 8.94
N GLY A 311 -2.92 22.19 8.01
CA GLY A 311 -3.59 22.23 6.72
C GLY A 311 -4.43 20.98 6.50
N THR A 312 -5.67 21.13 6.03
CA THR A 312 -6.52 20.01 5.60
C THR A 312 -6.99 20.27 4.18
N PHE A 313 -6.76 19.31 3.30
CA PHE A 313 -7.09 19.39 1.88
C PHE A 313 -7.88 18.14 1.52
N ASP A 314 -9.16 18.31 1.19
CA ASP A 314 -10.03 17.20 0.80
C ASP A 314 -10.63 17.48 -0.57
N SER A 315 -10.62 16.50 -1.47
CA SER A 315 -11.20 16.67 -2.81
C SER A 315 -10.60 17.85 -3.58
N CYS A 316 -9.32 18.16 -3.34
CA CYS A 316 -8.64 19.33 -3.92
C CYS A 316 -7.83 18.95 -5.17
N ILE A 317 -7.72 19.89 -6.10
CA ILE A 317 -6.90 19.74 -7.31
C ILE A 317 -5.74 20.74 -7.25
N PHE A 318 -4.50 20.26 -7.39
CA PHE A 318 -3.29 21.07 -7.49
C PHE A 318 -2.66 20.86 -8.87
N GLU A 319 -2.86 21.82 -9.78
CA GLU A 319 -2.40 21.68 -11.16
C GLU A 319 -1.44 22.80 -11.63
N ASP A 320 -0.41 22.41 -12.38
CA ASP A 320 0.50 23.31 -13.08
C ASP A 320 1.11 24.42 -12.20
N ASN A 321 1.31 24.14 -10.91
CA ASN A 321 1.90 25.08 -9.98
C ASN A 321 3.43 25.05 -10.12
N ALA A 322 4.05 26.19 -10.46
CA ALA A 322 5.47 26.27 -10.79
C ALA A 322 6.26 27.15 -9.83
N GLN A 323 7.45 26.70 -9.40
CA GLN A 323 8.29 27.39 -8.39
C GLN A 323 9.79 27.38 -8.68
N ASP A 324 10.49 28.31 -8.03
CA ASP A 324 11.96 28.33 -7.95
C ASP A 324 12.58 27.28 -7.00
N TYR A 325 11.92 26.84 -5.92
CA TYR A 325 12.58 26.07 -4.84
C TYR A 325 11.82 24.90 -4.20
N TYR A 326 10.50 24.98 -4.00
CA TYR A 326 9.69 23.92 -3.36
C TYR A 326 8.55 23.52 -4.28
N GLY A 327 7.63 22.63 -3.87
CA GLY A 327 6.51 22.20 -4.72
C GLY A 327 5.31 23.14 -4.69
N ALA A 328 4.16 22.65 -5.14
CA ALA A 328 2.87 23.30 -4.96
C ALA A 328 2.54 23.56 -3.48
N LEU A 329 2.80 22.58 -2.61
CA LEU A 329 2.54 22.65 -1.17
C LEU A 329 3.85 22.61 -0.36
N HIS A 330 3.98 23.52 0.61
CA HIS A 330 5.11 23.56 1.53
C HIS A 330 4.66 23.48 2.98
N ILE A 331 5.16 22.50 3.73
CA ILE A 331 4.83 22.29 5.14
C ILE A 331 6.13 22.25 5.95
N SER A 332 6.21 23.00 7.06
CA SER A 332 7.44 23.06 7.86
C SER A 332 7.23 23.65 9.26
N SER A 333 8.26 23.51 10.11
CA SER A 333 8.37 24.12 11.44
C SER A 333 7.32 23.64 12.44
N GLY A 334 7.19 22.33 12.57
CA GLY A 334 6.26 21.67 13.48
C GLY A 334 4.82 21.72 13.01
N SER A 335 4.61 21.90 11.70
CA SER A 335 3.28 22.00 11.08
C SER A 335 2.96 20.73 10.33
N ASP A 336 1.68 20.42 10.22
CA ASP A 336 1.20 19.15 9.70
C ASP A 336 0.16 19.38 8.60
N ALA A 337 0.00 18.41 7.70
CA ALA A 337 -1.07 18.42 6.73
C ALA A 337 -1.73 17.06 6.55
N THR A 338 -3.05 17.09 6.40
CA THR A 338 -3.88 15.94 6.02
C THR A 338 -4.43 16.19 4.62
N ILE A 339 -4.25 15.22 3.74
CA ILE A 339 -4.64 15.29 2.33
C ILE A 339 -5.46 14.03 2.00
N SER A 340 -6.68 14.22 1.52
CA SER A 340 -7.59 13.13 1.14
C SER A 340 -8.25 13.41 -0.20
N ASN A 341 -8.54 12.36 -0.98
CA ASN A 341 -9.35 12.43 -2.19
C ASN A 341 -8.86 13.46 -3.21
N SER A 342 -7.56 13.78 -3.21
CA SER A 342 -7.01 14.95 -3.91
C SER A 342 -6.11 14.55 -5.08
N SER A 343 -5.75 15.51 -5.93
CA SER A 343 -4.80 15.30 -7.02
C SER A 343 -3.73 16.40 -7.09
N PHE A 344 -2.51 15.98 -7.42
CA PHE A 344 -1.36 16.84 -7.73
C PHE A 344 -0.86 16.49 -9.12
N THR A 345 -1.13 17.34 -10.10
CA THR A 345 -0.82 17.07 -11.52
C THR A 345 0.07 18.15 -12.12
N GLY A 346 1.18 17.74 -12.75
CA GLY A 346 2.02 18.65 -13.54
C GLY A 346 2.71 19.75 -12.72
N ASN A 347 2.84 19.59 -11.40
CA ASN A 347 3.48 20.61 -10.57
C ASN A 347 5.02 20.56 -10.73
N GLU A 348 5.65 21.73 -10.87
CA GLU A 348 7.07 21.84 -11.20
C GLU A 348 7.85 22.65 -10.15
N SER A 349 8.97 22.08 -9.70
CA SER A 349 9.95 22.77 -8.85
C SER A 349 11.35 22.78 -9.48
N TYR A 350 11.96 23.96 -9.57
CA TYR A 350 13.41 24.06 -9.84
C TYR A 350 14.28 23.64 -8.64
N GLY A 351 13.66 23.29 -7.50
CA GLY A 351 14.32 22.81 -6.28
C GLY A 351 13.93 21.37 -5.93
N TYR A 352 13.18 21.20 -4.85
CA TYR A 352 12.87 19.91 -4.21
C TYR A 352 11.36 19.70 -4.07
N GLY A 353 10.88 18.48 -4.28
CA GLY A 353 9.46 18.13 -4.12
C GLY A 353 8.59 18.85 -5.14
N GLY A 354 8.36 18.32 -6.33
CA GLY A 354 7.56 19.02 -7.37
C GLY A 354 6.14 19.32 -6.93
N ALA A 355 5.51 18.39 -6.20
CA ALA A 355 4.19 18.56 -5.60
C ALA A 355 4.30 19.08 -4.15
N ILE A 356 5.02 18.37 -3.28
CA ILE A 356 5.04 18.64 -1.85
C ILE A 356 6.47 18.70 -1.32
N TYR A 357 6.77 19.76 -0.57
CA TYR A 357 7.96 19.83 0.27
C TYR A 357 7.57 19.79 1.75
N CYS A 358 7.98 18.73 2.44
CA CYS A 358 7.88 18.56 3.89
C CYS A 358 9.24 18.87 4.52
N GLY A 359 9.34 20.04 5.15
CA GLY A 359 10.53 20.54 5.81
C GLY A 359 10.73 19.99 7.22
N SER A 360 11.42 20.75 8.07
CA SER A 360 11.79 20.28 9.40
C SER A 360 10.59 20.09 10.32
N ILE A 361 10.45 18.88 10.88
CA ILE A 361 9.40 18.49 11.82
C ILE A 361 8.03 18.75 11.20
N CYS A 362 7.57 17.84 10.36
CA CYS A 362 6.26 17.89 9.72
C CYS A 362 5.68 16.48 9.66
N ALA A 363 4.35 16.38 9.75
CA ALA A 363 3.62 15.15 9.42
C ALA A 363 2.78 15.35 8.16
N LEU A 364 2.83 14.36 7.26
CA LEU A 364 1.95 14.23 6.10
C LEU A 364 1.13 12.97 6.26
N ASP A 365 -0.19 13.13 6.35
CA ASP A 365 -1.13 12.03 6.25
C ASP A 365 -1.87 12.16 4.92
N ILE A 366 -1.62 11.22 4.01
CA ILE A 366 -2.12 11.26 2.63
C ILE A 366 -2.94 10.00 2.36
N SER A 367 -4.19 10.19 1.94
CA SER A 367 -5.11 9.09 1.62
C SER A 367 -5.81 9.30 0.29
N ASN A 368 -6.04 8.23 -0.48
CA ASN A 368 -6.79 8.26 -1.74
C ASN A 368 -6.41 9.46 -2.64
N THR A 369 -5.11 9.64 -2.88
CA THR A 369 -4.58 10.85 -3.53
C THR A 369 -3.61 10.49 -4.64
N THR A 370 -3.73 11.20 -5.76
CA THR A 370 -2.91 10.96 -6.96
C THR A 370 -1.86 12.04 -7.16
N PHE A 371 -0.62 11.62 -7.43
CA PHE A 371 0.52 12.45 -7.83
C PHE A 371 0.93 12.07 -9.24
N ASP A 372 0.56 12.89 -10.21
CA ASP A 372 0.76 12.62 -11.64
C ASP A 372 1.69 13.64 -12.29
N ASP A 373 2.72 13.18 -12.98
CA ASP A 373 3.64 13.99 -13.77
C ASP A 373 4.27 15.20 -13.02
N ASN A 374 4.53 15.06 -11.71
CA ASN A 374 5.19 16.11 -10.93
C ASN A 374 6.71 16.06 -11.11
N VAL A 375 7.34 17.23 -11.23
CA VAL A 375 8.75 17.34 -11.60
C VAL A 375 9.53 18.18 -10.61
N ALA A 376 10.66 17.64 -10.13
CA ALA A 376 11.66 18.38 -9.38
C ALA A 376 13.03 18.33 -10.08
N SER A 377 13.67 19.48 -10.26
CA SER A 377 15.01 19.54 -10.85
C SER A 377 16.09 18.88 -9.97
N TYR A 378 15.87 18.77 -8.66
CA TYR A 378 16.77 18.07 -7.73
C TYR A 378 16.17 16.78 -7.16
N TYR A 379 15.46 16.79 -6.03
CA TYR A 379 15.12 15.54 -5.32
C TYR A 379 13.63 15.46 -5.03
N GLY A 380 13.07 14.25 -5.13
CA GLY A 380 11.64 13.99 -4.89
C GLY A 380 10.79 14.64 -5.97
N GLY A 381 10.49 13.95 -7.07
CA GLY A 381 9.68 14.54 -8.15
C GLY A 381 8.29 14.93 -7.68
N ALA A 382 7.66 14.12 -6.83
CA ALA A 382 6.44 14.48 -6.12
C ALA A 382 6.74 15.04 -4.73
N ILE A 383 7.34 14.22 -3.83
CA ILE A 383 7.48 14.54 -2.42
C ILE A 383 8.95 14.60 -2.01
N TYR A 384 9.33 15.68 -1.34
CA TYR A 384 10.60 15.77 -0.62
C TYR A 384 10.35 15.91 0.87
N ALA A 385 10.78 14.92 1.66
CA ALA A 385 10.61 14.89 3.11
C ALA A 385 11.96 14.99 3.83
N TYR A 386 12.10 15.96 4.73
CA TYR A 386 13.39 16.32 5.33
C TYR A 386 13.34 16.59 6.82
N TYR A 387 14.22 15.91 7.56
CA TYR A 387 14.57 16.19 8.95
C TYR A 387 13.39 16.06 9.93
N TYR A 388 13.20 14.85 10.45
CA TYR A 388 12.07 14.48 11.32
C TYR A 388 10.71 14.68 10.63
N ALA A 389 10.64 14.38 9.32
CA ALA A 389 9.39 14.34 8.59
C ALA A 389 8.76 12.94 8.74
N GLU A 390 7.46 12.91 9.02
CA GLU A 390 6.63 11.70 9.04
C GLU A 390 5.75 11.72 7.80
N VAL A 391 5.69 10.61 7.08
CA VAL A 391 4.93 10.50 5.83
C VAL A 391 4.17 9.17 5.89
N ASN A 392 2.85 9.28 5.93
CA ASN A 392 1.91 8.16 5.93
C ASN A 392 1.09 8.22 4.63
N LEU A 393 1.11 7.14 3.88
CA LEU A 393 0.43 7.00 2.59
C LEU A 393 -0.54 5.82 2.65
N ASP A 394 -1.79 6.04 2.28
CA ASP A 394 -2.80 4.98 2.17
C ASP A 394 -3.60 5.17 0.88
N TYR A 395 -3.63 4.17 0.00
CA TYR A 395 -4.24 4.31 -1.34
C TYR A 395 -3.70 5.51 -2.13
N ALA A 396 -2.40 5.80 -2.00
CA ALA A 396 -1.76 6.88 -2.75
C ALA A 396 -1.19 6.34 -4.08
N THR A 397 -1.37 7.10 -5.16
CA THR A 397 -0.87 6.75 -6.49
C THR A 397 0.16 7.76 -6.97
N PHE A 398 1.35 7.30 -7.35
CA PHE A 398 2.44 8.12 -7.88
C PHE A 398 2.77 7.66 -9.30
N THR A 399 2.39 8.45 -10.30
CA THR A 399 2.58 8.14 -11.72
C THR A 399 3.43 9.19 -12.42
N GLY A 400 4.43 8.75 -13.19
CA GLY A 400 5.19 9.64 -14.09
C GLY A 400 6.02 10.73 -13.40
N ASN A 401 6.21 10.66 -12.08
CA ASN A 401 6.93 11.71 -11.35
C ASN A 401 8.44 11.63 -11.62
N SER A 402 9.08 12.79 -11.74
CA SER A 402 10.48 12.87 -12.15
C SER A 402 11.33 13.74 -11.21
N GLY A 403 12.41 13.16 -10.72
CA GLY A 403 13.45 13.82 -9.91
C GLY A 403 14.85 13.50 -10.44
N SER A 404 15.89 14.19 -9.95
CA SER A 404 17.28 13.74 -10.17
C SER A 404 17.58 12.47 -9.38
N ASN A 405 16.98 12.32 -8.20
CA ASN A 405 16.97 11.13 -7.34
C ASN A 405 15.64 11.06 -6.60
N GLY A 406 15.13 9.86 -6.33
CA GLY A 406 13.78 9.70 -5.77
C GLY A 406 12.76 10.25 -6.75
N GLY A 407 12.52 9.54 -7.85
CA GLY A 407 11.69 10.07 -8.94
C GLY A 407 10.29 10.47 -8.46
N ALA A 408 9.70 9.72 -7.52
CA ALA A 408 8.54 10.15 -6.77
C ALA A 408 8.91 10.80 -5.44
N ILE A 409 9.60 10.07 -4.55
CA ILE A 409 9.80 10.46 -3.15
C ILE A 409 11.28 10.47 -2.79
N TRP A 410 11.71 11.52 -2.11
CA TRP A 410 13.01 11.57 -1.43
C TRP A 410 12.81 11.76 0.08
N LEU A 411 13.39 10.85 0.87
CA LEU A 411 13.42 10.89 2.32
C LEU A 411 14.84 11.20 2.81
N GLN A 412 14.99 12.21 3.68
CA GLN A 412 16.28 12.52 4.28
C GLN A 412 16.18 12.79 5.78
N GLN A 413 16.92 12.02 6.57
CA GLN A 413 16.99 12.19 8.03
C GLN A 413 15.61 12.22 8.69
N SER A 414 14.69 11.40 8.19
CA SER A 414 13.31 11.38 8.65
C SER A 414 13.16 10.79 10.05
N TYR A 415 14.04 9.88 10.51
CA TYR A 415 14.01 9.25 11.85
C TYR A 415 12.69 8.57 12.26
N SER A 416 11.61 8.80 11.51
CA SER A 416 10.37 8.05 11.43
C SER A 416 10.34 7.35 10.07
N PRO A 417 9.78 6.14 9.99
CA PRO A 417 9.61 5.45 8.71
C PRO A 417 8.64 6.21 7.80
N LEU A 418 8.86 6.11 6.49
CA LEU A 418 7.77 6.27 5.52
C LEU A 418 6.89 5.03 5.65
N VAL A 419 5.61 5.23 5.97
CA VAL A 419 4.61 4.16 6.01
C VAL A 419 3.75 4.26 4.76
N ALA A 420 3.66 3.18 3.98
CA ALA A 420 2.82 3.15 2.79
C ALA A 420 2.03 1.84 2.69
N THR A 421 0.70 1.95 2.61
CA THR A 421 -0.23 0.83 2.46
C THR A 421 -1.07 1.01 1.20
N ASN A 422 -1.42 -0.08 0.51
CA ASN A 422 -2.30 -0.07 -0.66
C ASN A 422 -1.90 0.94 -1.76
N SER A 423 -0.61 1.26 -1.87
CA SER A 423 -0.12 2.39 -2.65
C SER A 423 0.57 1.94 -3.93
N THR A 424 0.49 2.75 -4.98
CA THR A 424 1.05 2.44 -6.30
C THR A 424 2.11 3.46 -6.70
N PHE A 425 3.26 2.97 -7.17
CA PHE A 425 4.35 3.75 -7.74
C PHE A 425 4.63 3.27 -9.16
N GLU A 426 4.15 4.01 -10.15
CA GLU A 426 4.22 3.63 -11.56
C GLU A 426 5.04 4.62 -12.40
N ALA A 427 5.94 4.10 -13.22
CA ALA A 427 6.66 4.88 -14.24
C ALA A 427 7.39 6.14 -13.72
N ASN A 428 7.82 6.13 -12.45
CA ASN A 428 8.56 7.26 -11.87
C ASN A 428 10.05 7.19 -12.28
N GLU A 429 10.66 8.35 -12.52
CA GLU A 429 12.00 8.44 -13.09
C GLU A 429 12.99 9.23 -12.22
N ALA A 430 14.09 8.58 -11.84
CA ALA A 430 15.30 9.24 -11.34
C ALA A 430 16.28 9.50 -12.50
N THR A 431 16.14 10.67 -13.13
CA THR A 431 16.75 11.04 -14.42
C THR A 431 18.29 11.02 -14.46
N SER A 432 18.96 11.14 -13.31
CA SER A 432 20.44 11.15 -13.25
C SER A 432 21.04 10.44 -12.04
N GLY A 433 20.20 9.89 -11.17
CA GLY A 433 20.57 9.31 -9.90
C GLY A 433 19.85 7.99 -9.62
N ALA A 434 19.59 7.72 -8.35
CA ALA A 434 19.06 6.45 -7.88
C ALA A 434 17.60 6.57 -7.39
N GLY A 435 16.94 5.44 -7.17
CA GLY A 435 15.58 5.37 -6.60
C GLY A 435 14.55 5.94 -7.56
N GLY A 436 14.16 5.17 -8.58
CA GLY A 436 13.22 5.66 -9.61
C GLY A 436 11.87 6.06 -9.00
N ALA A 437 11.40 5.35 -7.98
CA ALA A 437 10.30 5.79 -7.13
C ALA A 437 10.83 6.48 -5.87
N ILE A 438 11.53 5.74 -5.00
CA ILE A 438 11.86 6.18 -3.64
C ILE A 438 13.36 6.21 -3.41
N TYR A 439 13.85 7.29 -2.82
CA TYR A 439 15.20 7.39 -2.29
C TYR A 439 15.18 7.62 -0.78
N ALA A 440 15.68 6.66 -0.01
CA ALA A 440 15.85 6.74 1.44
C ALA A 440 17.31 7.09 1.81
N TYR A 441 17.55 8.28 2.37
CA TYR A 441 18.88 8.80 2.64
C TYR A 441 19.10 9.13 4.13
N TYR A 442 20.16 8.56 4.74
CA TYR A 442 20.62 8.83 6.11
C TYR A 442 19.53 8.76 7.19
N TYR A 443 19.41 7.64 7.92
CA TYR A 443 18.41 7.49 8.99
C TYR A 443 16.95 7.55 8.49
N ALA A 444 16.73 7.29 7.20
CA ALA A 444 15.41 7.11 6.62
C ALA A 444 15.08 5.61 6.62
N GLU A 445 13.89 5.26 7.10
CA GLU A 445 13.37 3.90 7.18
C GLU A 445 12.10 3.82 6.33
N THR A 446 11.71 2.61 5.91
CA THR A 446 10.46 2.38 5.18
C THR A 446 9.73 1.19 5.76
N ASP A 447 8.41 1.27 5.80
CA ASP A 447 7.49 0.19 6.15
C ASP A 447 6.37 0.20 5.11
N ILE A 448 6.48 -0.67 4.12
CA ILE A 448 5.61 -0.63 2.92
C ILE A 448 4.92 -1.98 2.79
N SER A 449 3.59 -1.97 2.78
CA SER A 449 2.78 -3.18 2.61
C SER A 449 1.72 -3.05 1.52
N ASP A 450 1.30 -4.18 0.96
CA ASP A 450 0.15 -4.28 0.04
C ASP A 450 0.24 -3.31 -1.14
N SER A 451 1.46 -3.03 -1.59
CA SER A 451 1.76 -1.94 -2.52
C SER A 451 2.41 -2.45 -3.81
N ALA A 452 2.46 -1.59 -4.82
CA ALA A 452 3.01 -1.93 -6.14
C ALA A 452 4.03 -0.90 -6.64
N PHE A 453 5.15 -1.40 -7.15
CA PHE A 453 6.19 -0.64 -7.85
C PHE A 453 6.32 -1.18 -9.28
N THR A 454 5.83 -0.43 -10.25
CA THR A 454 5.76 -0.85 -11.65
C THR A 454 6.53 0.09 -12.56
N ASP A 455 7.41 -0.46 -13.40
CA ASP A 455 8.11 0.26 -14.47
C ASP A 455 8.86 1.54 -14.02
N ASN A 456 9.31 1.59 -12.77
CA ASN A 456 10.12 2.72 -12.28
C ASN A 456 11.55 2.62 -12.80
N VAL A 457 12.13 3.77 -13.12
CA VAL A 457 13.43 3.85 -13.79
C VAL A 457 14.42 4.70 -13.01
N ALA A 458 15.60 4.16 -12.76
CA ALA A 458 16.72 4.91 -12.20
C ALA A 458 17.94 4.90 -13.12
N ALA A 459 18.71 5.99 -13.12
CA ALA A 459 19.97 6.05 -13.85
C ALA A 459 21.05 5.18 -13.18
N SER A 460 21.22 5.24 -11.85
CA SER A 460 22.43 4.70 -11.18
C SER A 460 22.22 3.50 -10.27
N GLY A 461 21.00 3.16 -9.84
CA GLY A 461 20.75 2.06 -8.90
C GLY A 461 19.35 2.12 -8.29
N GLY A 462 18.79 0.98 -7.90
CA GLY A 462 17.47 0.92 -7.27
C GLY A 462 16.40 1.46 -8.20
N GLY A 463 16.07 0.73 -9.27
CA GLY A 463 15.12 1.21 -10.27
C GLY A 463 13.77 1.60 -9.66
N ALA A 464 13.34 0.91 -8.59
CA ALA A 464 12.25 1.37 -7.73
C ALA A 464 12.78 2.12 -6.50
N VAL A 465 13.51 1.43 -5.62
CA VAL A 465 13.89 1.96 -4.29
C VAL A 465 15.40 1.89 -4.07
N TYR A 466 15.97 2.99 -3.58
CA TYR A 466 17.37 3.08 -3.20
C TYR A 466 17.52 3.51 -1.75
N GLY A 467 18.25 2.74 -0.94
CA GLY A 467 18.57 3.07 0.44
C GLY A 467 20.05 3.38 0.63
N TYR A 468 20.37 4.48 1.31
CA TYR A 468 21.75 4.91 1.55
C TYR A 468 21.98 5.32 3.00
N TYR A 469 22.81 4.57 3.74
CA TYR A 469 23.06 4.83 5.17
C TYR A 469 21.76 4.94 5.97
N THR A 470 20.78 4.05 5.70
CA THR A 470 19.50 4.09 6.41
C THR A 470 19.70 3.81 7.90
N LEU A 471 20.63 2.92 8.29
CA LEU A 471 20.86 2.53 9.70
C LEU A 471 19.61 2.00 10.43
N GLY A 472 18.58 1.70 9.65
CA GLY A 472 17.31 1.06 10.00
C GLY A 472 16.80 0.30 8.78
N ASP A 473 15.66 -0.36 8.93
CA ASP A 473 15.19 -1.35 7.96
C ASP A 473 14.47 -0.68 6.78
N LEU A 474 14.76 -1.18 5.58
CA LEU A 474 13.85 -1.06 4.45
C LEU A 474 12.94 -2.30 4.51
N ALA A 475 11.71 -2.14 4.97
CA ALA A 475 10.76 -3.24 5.13
C ALA A 475 9.71 -3.21 4.02
N PHE A 476 9.45 -4.39 3.45
CA PHE A 476 8.44 -4.62 2.43
C PHE A 476 7.66 -5.91 2.74
N ASP A 477 6.34 -5.80 2.78
CA ASP A 477 5.42 -6.92 3.04
C ASP A 477 4.36 -6.98 1.95
N ASN A 478 4.04 -8.18 1.43
CA ASN A 478 3.01 -8.37 0.40
C ASN A 478 3.07 -7.35 -0.76
N THR A 479 4.27 -6.99 -1.20
CA THR A 479 4.52 -5.90 -2.14
C THR A 479 5.05 -6.45 -3.47
N THR A 480 4.60 -5.86 -4.58
CA THR A 480 4.99 -6.28 -5.93
C THR A 480 5.94 -5.28 -6.59
N PHE A 481 7.03 -5.78 -7.17
CA PHE A 481 8.01 -5.04 -7.96
C PHE A 481 8.07 -5.62 -9.37
N THR A 482 7.49 -4.92 -10.35
CA THR A 482 7.41 -5.38 -11.73
C THR A 482 8.08 -4.42 -12.70
N GLY A 483 8.96 -4.92 -13.58
CA GLY A 483 9.51 -4.13 -14.69
C GLY A 483 10.43 -2.97 -14.31
N ASN A 484 10.84 -2.87 -13.04
CA ASN A 484 11.67 -1.76 -12.58
C ASN A 484 13.09 -1.89 -13.14
N THR A 485 13.67 -0.75 -13.54
CA THR A 485 14.90 -0.74 -14.34
C THR A 485 15.97 0.21 -13.79
N SER A 486 17.19 -0.32 -13.62
CA SER A 486 18.41 0.47 -13.38
C SER A 486 19.26 0.52 -14.64
N THR A 487 19.32 1.67 -15.31
CA THR A 487 19.88 1.77 -16.68
C THR A 487 21.40 1.80 -16.75
N SER A 488 22.10 2.08 -15.64
CA SER A 488 23.57 2.03 -15.60
C SER A 488 24.19 1.46 -14.31
N GLY A 489 23.37 1.08 -13.33
CA GLY A 489 23.81 0.41 -12.10
C GLY A 489 23.12 -0.94 -11.89
N GLY A 490 23.06 -1.38 -10.63
CA GLY A 490 22.41 -2.63 -10.23
C GLY A 490 21.14 -2.44 -9.39
N GLY A 491 20.53 -3.56 -8.99
CA GLY A 491 19.30 -3.60 -8.21
C GLY A 491 18.13 -3.00 -8.98
N GLY A 492 17.69 -3.67 -10.05
CA GLY A 492 16.63 -3.17 -10.93
C GLY A 492 15.36 -2.76 -10.19
N ALA A 493 15.05 -3.41 -9.07
CA ALA A 493 14.04 -2.96 -8.11
C ALA A 493 14.67 -2.26 -6.90
N LEU A 494 15.40 -3.01 -6.08
CA LEU A 494 15.86 -2.57 -4.76
C LEU A 494 17.38 -2.48 -4.67
N TYR A 495 17.85 -1.43 -4.00
CA TYR A 495 19.27 -1.28 -3.74
C TYR A 495 19.53 -0.74 -2.32
N PRO A 496 19.65 -1.63 -1.31
CA PRO A 496 20.19 -1.28 -0.01
C PRO A 496 21.72 -1.11 -0.09
N TYR A 497 22.19 0.14 0.08
CA TYR A 497 23.60 0.52 0.02
C TYR A 497 24.09 1.05 1.37
N TYR A 498 25.25 0.55 1.83
CA TYR A 498 26.01 1.02 3.02
C TYR A 498 25.21 1.06 4.32
N TYR A 499 25.37 0.05 5.19
CA TYR A 499 24.68 -0.02 6.50
C TYR A 499 23.16 0.08 6.43
N SER A 500 22.57 -0.40 5.33
CA SER A 500 21.13 -0.43 5.14
C SER A 500 20.68 -1.89 5.22
N SER A 501 19.75 -2.21 6.12
CA SER A 501 19.12 -3.54 6.21
C SER A 501 17.92 -3.63 5.27
N LEU A 502 17.55 -4.86 4.96
CA LEU A 502 16.42 -5.17 4.10
C LEU A 502 15.63 -6.32 4.73
N ASP A 503 14.33 -6.11 4.87
CA ASP A 503 13.36 -7.12 5.28
C ASP A 503 12.28 -7.21 4.20
N VAL A 504 12.11 -8.42 3.65
CA VAL A 504 11.21 -8.68 2.53
C VAL A 504 10.41 -9.93 2.85
N ASN A 505 9.10 -9.80 2.97
CA ASN A 505 8.20 -10.92 3.23
C ASN A 505 7.04 -10.94 2.22
N ALA A 506 6.69 -12.12 1.73
CA ALA A 506 5.56 -12.34 0.82
C ALA A 506 5.56 -11.44 -0.43
N CYS A 507 6.74 -11.01 -0.90
CA CYS A 507 6.85 -10.07 -2.01
C CYS A 507 7.06 -10.77 -3.36
N THR A 508 6.69 -10.09 -4.45
CA THR A 508 6.93 -10.55 -5.82
C THR A 508 7.87 -9.60 -6.55
N PHE A 509 8.93 -10.15 -7.14
CA PHE A 509 9.88 -9.45 -8.02
C PHE A 509 9.80 -10.08 -9.40
N ASP A 510 9.11 -9.43 -10.34
CA ASP A 510 8.97 -9.92 -11.71
C ASP A 510 9.63 -9.00 -12.72
N SER A 511 10.40 -9.58 -13.63
CA SER A 511 10.91 -8.89 -14.81
C SER A 511 11.71 -7.60 -14.52
N ASN A 512 12.35 -7.48 -13.35
CA ASN A 512 13.18 -6.33 -13.02
C ASN A 512 14.55 -6.44 -13.69
N GLU A 513 15.08 -5.31 -14.16
CA GLU A 513 16.29 -5.26 -14.98
C GLU A 513 17.37 -4.34 -14.39
N ALA A 514 18.56 -4.88 -14.23
CA ALA A 514 19.77 -4.14 -13.91
C ALA A 514 20.75 -4.15 -15.08
N TYR A 515 21.36 -3.00 -15.35
CA TYR A 515 22.46 -2.93 -16.30
C TYR A 515 23.70 -3.71 -15.81
N THR A 516 24.04 -3.60 -14.52
CA THR A 516 25.18 -4.32 -13.91
C THR A 516 24.74 -5.58 -13.18
N ASP A 517 24.52 -5.52 -11.86
CA ASP A 517 24.39 -6.67 -10.96
C ASP A 517 23.04 -6.63 -10.23
N GLY A 518 22.54 -7.78 -9.78
CA GLY A 518 21.29 -7.83 -9.01
C GLY A 518 20.07 -7.40 -9.83
N GLY A 519 19.57 -8.26 -10.72
CA GLY A 519 18.46 -7.88 -11.61
C GLY A 519 17.25 -7.34 -10.86
N ALA A 520 16.90 -7.92 -9.71
CA ALA A 520 15.95 -7.35 -8.76
C ALA A 520 16.65 -6.57 -7.64
N ILE A 521 17.57 -7.22 -6.91
CA ILE A 521 18.14 -6.68 -5.67
C ILE A 521 19.67 -6.65 -5.74
N GLU A 522 20.27 -5.48 -5.48
CA GLU A 522 21.71 -5.36 -5.23
C GLU A 522 21.94 -4.86 -3.79
N ALA A 523 22.47 -5.72 -2.92
CA ALA A 523 22.87 -5.35 -1.56
C ALA A 523 24.38 -5.16 -1.48
N TYR A 524 24.81 -3.97 -1.05
CA TYR A 524 26.20 -3.56 -1.17
C TYR A 524 26.76 -2.93 0.11
N TYR A 525 27.88 -3.50 0.57
CA TYR A 525 28.82 -2.96 1.56
C TYR A 525 28.28 -2.81 2.99
N GLU A 526 28.65 -3.75 3.87
CA GLU A 526 28.30 -3.72 5.31
C GLU A 526 26.80 -3.51 5.55
N ALA A 527 25.95 -4.04 4.66
CA ALA A 527 24.51 -4.08 4.87
C ALA A 527 24.22 -4.87 6.15
N THR A 528 23.39 -4.30 7.02
CA THR A 528 22.79 -4.99 8.16
C THR A 528 21.82 -6.07 7.62
N PRO A 529 21.46 -7.12 8.40
CA PRO A 529 21.07 -8.41 7.83
C PRO A 529 19.97 -8.28 6.77
N ILE A 530 20.13 -9.04 5.69
CA ILE A 530 19.16 -9.15 4.59
C ILE A 530 18.33 -10.39 4.87
N THR A 531 17.04 -10.20 5.12
CA THR A 531 16.08 -11.27 5.38
C THR A 531 15.04 -11.26 4.27
N ILE A 532 14.87 -12.40 3.60
CA ILE A 532 13.89 -12.56 2.53
C ILE A 532 13.12 -13.84 2.78
N THR A 533 11.80 -13.73 2.90
CA THR A 533 10.93 -14.85 3.24
C THR A 533 9.69 -14.90 2.34
N ASN A 534 9.24 -16.12 2.03
CA ASN A 534 8.00 -16.39 1.28
C ASN A 534 7.84 -15.59 -0.02
N SER A 535 8.95 -15.21 -0.65
CA SER A 535 8.95 -14.26 -1.77
C SER A 535 9.29 -14.93 -3.10
N THR A 536 8.82 -14.35 -4.18
CA THR A 536 9.01 -14.88 -5.55
C THR A 536 9.86 -13.94 -6.40
N PHE A 537 10.86 -14.48 -7.09
CA PHE A 537 11.74 -13.79 -8.02
C PHE A 537 11.65 -14.46 -9.39
N THR A 538 10.93 -13.84 -10.32
CA THR A 538 10.69 -14.39 -11.65
C THR A 538 11.29 -13.50 -12.72
N SER A 539 12.05 -14.11 -13.65
CA SER A 539 12.52 -13.46 -14.88
C SER A 539 13.32 -12.16 -14.69
N ASN A 540 13.95 -11.97 -13.52
CA ASN A 540 14.79 -10.80 -13.27
C ASN A 540 16.14 -10.94 -14.00
N SER A 541 16.72 -9.83 -14.43
CA SER A 541 17.84 -9.83 -15.38
C SER A 541 18.96 -8.87 -15.01
N ALA A 542 20.18 -9.40 -14.87
CA ALA A 542 21.43 -8.65 -14.76
C ALA A 542 22.17 -8.68 -16.11
N LEU A 543 22.00 -7.64 -16.93
CA LEU A 543 22.37 -7.64 -18.35
C LEU A 543 23.88 -7.74 -18.60
N HIS A 544 24.72 -7.24 -17.69
CA HIS A 544 26.18 -7.24 -17.86
C HIS A 544 26.95 -7.70 -16.61
N GLY A 545 26.26 -8.15 -15.57
CA GLY A 545 26.85 -8.56 -14.30
C GLY A 545 26.30 -9.88 -13.78
N SER A 546 26.21 -9.99 -12.46
CA SER A 546 25.96 -11.22 -11.72
C SER A 546 24.73 -11.11 -10.83
N GLY A 547 24.16 -12.24 -10.43
CA GLY A 547 22.97 -12.26 -9.57
C GLY A 547 21.73 -11.82 -10.33
N GLY A 548 21.17 -12.70 -11.17
CA GLY A 548 20.03 -12.33 -12.02
C GLY A 548 18.81 -11.90 -11.22
N ALA A 549 18.60 -12.49 -10.04
CA ALA A 549 17.67 -11.95 -9.04
C ALA A 549 18.41 -11.06 -8.04
N MET A 550 19.45 -11.60 -7.39
CA MET A 550 20.04 -10.99 -6.20
C MET A 550 21.56 -11.02 -6.25
N TYR A 551 22.18 -9.88 -5.93
CA TYR A 551 23.61 -9.73 -5.79
C TYR A 551 23.96 -9.18 -4.40
N ASN A 552 24.80 -9.89 -3.65
CA ASN A 552 25.26 -9.49 -2.33
C ASN A 552 26.78 -9.31 -2.30
N TYR A 553 27.25 -8.19 -1.76
CA TYR A 553 28.67 -7.86 -1.72
C TYR A 553 29.14 -7.27 -0.39
N TYR A 554 30.17 -7.91 0.20
CA TYR A 554 31.03 -7.40 1.27
C TYR A 554 30.37 -7.27 2.66
N TYR A 555 30.59 -8.29 3.48
CA TYR A 555 30.15 -8.43 4.88
C TYR A 555 28.64 -8.32 5.09
N VAL A 556 27.88 -9.11 4.34
CA VAL A 556 26.43 -9.23 4.45
C VAL A 556 26.09 -10.57 5.13
N ASP A 557 25.12 -10.55 6.03
CA ASP A 557 24.45 -11.75 6.55
C ASP A 557 23.16 -11.94 5.74
N LEU A 558 22.99 -13.11 5.12
CA LEU A 558 21.87 -13.42 4.25
C LEU A 558 21.04 -14.56 4.84
N ALA A 559 19.75 -14.31 5.06
CA ALA A 559 18.77 -15.31 5.49
C ALA A 559 17.64 -15.40 4.46
N LEU A 560 17.47 -16.60 3.89
CA LEU A 560 16.44 -16.94 2.92
C LEU A 560 15.56 -18.05 3.49
N GLN A 561 14.25 -17.92 3.37
CA GLN A 561 13.31 -18.96 3.77
C GLN A 561 12.07 -19.02 2.86
N GLY A 562 11.75 -20.20 2.34
CA GLY A 562 10.50 -20.42 1.60
C GLY A 562 10.37 -19.60 0.31
N ASN A 563 11.47 -19.14 -0.28
CA ASN A 563 11.46 -18.29 -1.47
C ASN A 563 11.53 -19.10 -2.77
N THR A 564 11.02 -18.53 -3.85
CA THR A 564 11.08 -19.13 -5.19
C THR A 564 11.83 -18.22 -6.17
N PHE A 565 12.88 -18.74 -6.81
CA PHE A 565 13.66 -18.07 -7.84
C PHE A 565 13.51 -18.80 -9.17
N THR A 566 12.77 -18.21 -10.11
CA THR A 566 12.44 -18.85 -11.38
C THR A 566 12.93 -18.05 -12.59
N SER A 567 13.63 -18.71 -13.51
CA SER A 567 14.02 -18.15 -14.81
C SER A 567 14.80 -16.83 -14.75
N ASN A 568 15.53 -16.57 -13.67
CA ASN A 568 16.36 -15.37 -13.55
C ASN A 568 17.62 -15.51 -14.41
N TYR A 569 18.09 -14.38 -14.92
CA TYR A 569 19.17 -14.32 -15.90
C TYR A 569 20.33 -13.43 -15.42
N ALA A 570 21.53 -13.99 -15.40
CA ALA A 570 22.76 -13.22 -15.22
C ALA A 570 23.69 -13.42 -16.42
N TYR A 571 24.27 -12.33 -16.91
CA TYR A 571 25.28 -12.42 -17.96
C TYR A 571 26.57 -13.12 -17.48
N SER A 572 26.95 -12.93 -16.23
CA SER A 572 28.19 -13.45 -15.65
C SER A 572 27.96 -14.70 -14.79
N SER A 573 27.70 -14.55 -13.49
CA SER A 573 27.63 -15.65 -12.50
C SER A 573 26.37 -15.53 -11.64
N GLY A 574 25.93 -16.65 -11.03
CA GLY A 574 24.80 -16.67 -10.12
C GLY A 574 23.51 -16.29 -10.84
N GLY A 575 22.95 -17.20 -11.64
CA GLY A 575 21.77 -16.89 -12.47
C GLY A 575 20.59 -16.38 -11.66
N ALA A 576 20.41 -16.85 -10.42
CA ALA A 576 19.54 -16.22 -9.43
C ALA A 576 20.34 -15.43 -8.40
N LEU A 577 21.21 -16.11 -7.66
CA LEU A 577 21.90 -15.56 -6.49
C LEU A 577 23.41 -15.52 -6.72
N TYR A 578 23.99 -14.33 -6.58
CA TYR A 578 25.43 -14.14 -6.48
C TYR A 578 25.78 -13.53 -5.14
N SER A 579 26.77 -14.09 -4.44
CA SER A 579 27.25 -13.52 -3.18
C SER A 579 28.77 -13.56 -3.06
N TYR A 580 29.35 -12.48 -2.56
CA TYR A 580 30.81 -12.35 -2.44
C TYR A 580 31.23 -11.65 -1.14
N TYR A 581 32.26 -12.19 -0.48
CA TYR A 581 32.74 -11.76 0.85
C TYR A 581 31.64 -11.80 1.96
N LEU A 582 30.84 -12.87 2.01
CA LEU A 582 29.80 -13.02 3.05
C LEU A 582 30.38 -13.39 4.41
N VAL A 583 29.61 -13.11 5.46
CA VAL A 583 29.88 -13.59 6.83
C VAL A 583 29.05 -14.84 7.13
N TYR A 584 27.78 -14.87 6.71
CA TYR A 584 26.88 -16.00 6.94
C TYR A 584 25.79 -16.07 5.85
N THR A 585 25.49 -17.29 5.38
CA THR A 585 24.28 -17.59 4.58
C THR A 585 23.48 -18.70 5.25
N GLU A 586 22.19 -18.49 5.37
CA GLU A 586 21.19 -19.51 5.69
C GLU A 586 20.09 -19.49 4.62
N SER A 587 19.76 -20.66 4.09
CA SER A 587 18.69 -20.89 3.13
C SER A 587 17.91 -22.13 3.57
N VAL A 588 16.60 -21.97 3.72
CA VAL A 588 15.70 -23.01 4.24
C VAL A 588 14.47 -23.10 3.36
N ASP A 589 14.19 -24.28 2.82
CA ASP A 589 13.00 -24.54 2.00
C ASP A 589 12.87 -23.62 0.77
N ASP A 590 13.99 -23.14 0.22
CA ASP A 590 14.00 -22.29 -0.97
C ASP A 590 14.01 -23.12 -2.27
N THR A 591 13.47 -22.57 -3.36
CA THR A 591 13.42 -23.21 -4.67
C THR A 591 14.10 -22.37 -5.74
N PHE A 592 14.99 -22.98 -6.53
CA PHE A 592 15.70 -22.34 -7.64
C PHE A 592 15.48 -23.12 -8.94
N THR A 593 14.63 -22.61 -9.83
CA THR A 593 14.24 -23.31 -11.06
C THR A 593 14.59 -22.54 -12.33
N GLY A 594 15.30 -23.17 -13.26
CA GLY A 594 15.50 -22.64 -14.62
C GLY A 594 16.35 -21.36 -14.71
N ASN A 595 17.12 -21.03 -13.68
CA ASN A 595 17.96 -19.84 -13.66
C ASN A 595 19.22 -20.04 -14.52
N THR A 596 19.72 -18.96 -15.13
CA THR A 596 20.79 -19.02 -16.12
C THR A 596 21.90 -18.02 -15.83
N ALA A 597 23.13 -18.51 -15.69
CA ALA A 597 24.36 -17.73 -15.75
C ALA A 597 25.05 -17.97 -17.12
N GLU A 598 24.95 -17.02 -18.05
CA GLU A 598 25.30 -17.24 -19.47
C GLU A 598 26.78 -17.61 -19.66
N ARG A 599 27.70 -16.93 -18.94
CA ARG A 599 29.12 -16.97 -19.28
C ARG A 599 30.05 -17.60 -18.27
N SER A 600 29.66 -17.65 -17.00
CA SER A 600 30.58 -18.02 -15.93
C SER A 600 29.99 -19.13 -15.06
N TYR A 601 29.74 -18.87 -13.78
CA TYR A 601 29.60 -19.91 -12.77
C TYR A 601 28.28 -19.84 -12.02
N GLY A 602 27.82 -20.96 -11.47
CA GLY A 602 26.65 -21.01 -10.58
C GLY A 602 25.36 -20.69 -11.31
N GLY A 603 24.73 -21.68 -11.94
CA GLY A 603 23.53 -21.45 -12.76
C GLY A 603 22.35 -20.94 -11.94
N ALA A 604 22.14 -21.47 -10.72
CA ALA A 604 21.29 -20.84 -9.73
C ALA A 604 22.12 -19.95 -8.79
N ILE A 605 23.09 -20.56 -8.11
CA ILE A 605 23.77 -19.95 -6.96
C ILE A 605 25.28 -19.94 -7.19
N TYR A 606 25.89 -18.78 -7.00
CA TYR A 606 27.34 -18.63 -6.87
C TYR A 606 27.67 -17.91 -5.56
N GLN A 607 28.47 -18.54 -4.70
CA GLN A 607 28.99 -17.91 -3.49
C GLN A 607 30.50 -18.03 -3.40
N ASP A 608 31.16 -16.93 -3.06
CA ASP A 608 32.62 -16.88 -2.91
C ASP A 608 33.02 -16.02 -1.70
N ALA A 609 33.57 -16.66 -0.68
CA ALA A 609 34.01 -15.98 0.54
C ALA A 609 35.38 -15.29 0.40
N ALA A 610 36.04 -15.44 -0.76
CA ALA A 610 37.37 -14.94 -1.15
C ALA A 610 38.57 -15.44 -0.32
N TYR A 611 38.37 -15.82 0.95
CA TYR A 611 39.38 -16.42 1.81
C TYR A 611 38.77 -17.58 2.61
N ALA A 612 39.42 -18.75 2.56
CA ALA A 612 39.12 -19.85 3.47
C ALA A 612 39.21 -19.36 4.93
N ASP A 613 38.28 -19.81 5.79
CA ASP A 613 38.03 -19.36 7.19
C ASP A 613 37.07 -18.16 7.37
N TYR A 614 36.53 -17.58 6.29
CA TYR A 614 35.47 -16.55 6.37
C TYR A 614 34.21 -17.08 5.68
N GLY A 615 33.03 -16.85 6.27
CA GLY A 615 31.75 -17.27 5.68
C GLY A 615 31.35 -18.71 6.03
N ASP A 616 30.27 -18.89 6.77
CA ASP A 616 29.59 -20.18 6.88
C ASP A 616 28.34 -20.17 5.98
N SER A 617 28.02 -21.30 5.35
CA SER A 617 26.86 -21.45 4.48
C SER A 617 26.07 -22.71 4.84
N SER A 618 24.77 -22.55 5.08
CA SER A 618 23.83 -23.63 5.38
C SER A 618 22.66 -23.58 4.41
N PHE A 619 22.39 -24.70 3.74
CA PHE A 619 21.21 -24.89 2.90
C PHE A 619 20.48 -26.15 3.37
N THR A 620 19.18 -26.04 3.63
CA THR A 620 18.36 -27.14 4.17
C THR A 620 17.00 -27.17 3.48
N GLY A 621 16.56 -28.34 2.98
CA GLY A 621 15.27 -28.47 2.31
C GLY A 621 15.19 -27.74 0.96
N THR A 622 16.33 -27.29 0.42
CA THR A 622 16.38 -26.40 -0.74
C THR A 622 16.40 -27.21 -2.05
N SER A 623 15.56 -26.82 -3.02
CA SER A 623 15.47 -27.44 -4.34
C SER A 623 16.15 -26.58 -5.42
N ILE A 624 16.99 -27.20 -6.25
CA ILE A 624 17.78 -26.56 -7.33
C ILE A 624 17.58 -27.38 -8.61
N VAL A 625 16.70 -26.91 -9.50
CA VAL A 625 16.19 -27.67 -10.64
C VAL A 625 16.41 -26.97 -11.97
N GLY A 626 17.03 -27.65 -12.94
CA GLY A 626 17.05 -27.19 -14.34
C GLY A 626 17.84 -25.91 -14.59
N ASN A 627 18.80 -25.56 -13.72
CA ASN A 627 19.59 -24.35 -13.85
C ASN A 627 20.80 -24.55 -14.77
N THR A 628 21.29 -23.48 -15.39
CA THR A 628 22.35 -23.55 -16.40
C THR A 628 23.49 -22.57 -16.12
N ALA A 629 24.72 -23.07 -16.10
CA ALA A 629 25.94 -22.27 -16.07
C ALA A 629 26.76 -22.42 -17.36
N GLY A 630 27.35 -21.32 -17.82
CA GLY A 630 28.23 -21.29 -18.98
C GLY A 630 29.56 -22.04 -18.81
N ILE A 631 30.03 -22.24 -17.57
CA ILE A 631 31.30 -22.89 -17.24
C ILE A 631 31.13 -24.03 -16.21
N SER A 632 30.93 -23.70 -14.92
CA SER A 632 30.90 -24.67 -13.81
C SER A 632 29.81 -24.37 -12.79
N GLY A 633 29.40 -25.38 -12.02
CA GLY A 633 28.35 -25.27 -11.01
C GLY A 633 27.01 -25.02 -11.66
N GLY A 634 26.51 -25.98 -12.44
CA GLY A 634 25.27 -25.82 -13.20
C GLY A 634 24.09 -25.48 -12.30
N GLY A 635 23.99 -26.12 -11.13
CA GLY A 635 23.10 -25.71 -10.05
C GLY A 635 23.78 -24.67 -9.16
N MET A 636 24.78 -25.12 -8.41
CA MET A 636 25.41 -24.34 -7.34
C MET A 636 26.94 -24.42 -7.37
N LEU A 637 27.60 -23.29 -7.08
CA LEU A 637 29.03 -23.22 -6.83
C LEU A 637 29.32 -22.51 -5.51
N LEU A 638 30.00 -23.20 -4.59
CA LEU A 638 30.46 -22.65 -3.31
C LEU A 638 31.99 -22.65 -3.24
N ASN A 639 32.56 -21.46 -3.07
CA ASN A 639 33.99 -21.21 -3.15
C ASN A 639 34.57 -20.65 -1.83
N TYR A 640 35.65 -21.27 -1.34
CA TYR A 640 36.46 -20.87 -0.18
C TYR A 640 35.68 -20.64 1.13
N GLN A 641 34.60 -21.37 1.36
CA GLN A 641 33.80 -21.28 2.58
C GLN A 641 34.57 -21.82 3.80
N GLY A 642 34.20 -21.33 4.98
CA GLY A 642 34.54 -21.94 6.28
C GLY A 642 33.84 -23.28 6.44
N THR A 643 32.61 -23.26 6.93
CA THR A 643 31.74 -24.44 7.02
C THR A 643 30.68 -24.40 5.93
N THR A 644 30.45 -25.52 5.26
CA THR A 644 29.36 -25.73 4.30
C THR A 644 28.50 -26.90 4.76
N VAL A 645 27.22 -26.64 5.02
CA VAL A 645 26.22 -27.65 5.38
C VAL A 645 25.14 -27.65 4.30
N LEU A 646 24.96 -28.80 3.65
CA LEU A 646 23.91 -29.06 2.67
C LEU A 646 23.13 -30.26 3.19
N ASP A 647 21.89 -30.05 3.62
CA ASP A 647 21.05 -31.10 4.20
C ASP A 647 19.71 -31.15 3.47
N ASP A 648 19.19 -32.34 3.18
CA ASP A 648 17.90 -32.51 2.52
C ASP A 648 17.75 -31.67 1.23
N MET A 649 18.76 -31.73 0.36
CA MET A 649 18.78 -30.96 -0.89
C MET A 649 18.20 -31.77 -2.05
N ASP A 650 17.40 -31.14 -2.91
CA ASP A 650 16.99 -31.69 -4.22
C ASP A 650 17.74 -30.97 -5.36
N ILE A 651 18.82 -31.54 -5.87
CA ILE A 651 19.66 -30.95 -6.92
C ILE A 651 19.52 -31.75 -8.21
N ARG A 652 18.72 -31.27 -9.16
CA ARG A 652 18.39 -32.05 -10.35
C ARG A 652 18.38 -31.31 -11.69
N SER A 653 18.74 -32.04 -12.73
CA SER A 653 18.69 -31.59 -14.13
C SER A 653 19.47 -30.30 -14.42
N ASN A 654 20.47 -29.97 -13.60
CA ASN A 654 21.28 -28.78 -13.79
C ASN A 654 22.43 -29.04 -14.77
N THR A 655 22.86 -27.99 -15.49
CA THR A 655 23.85 -28.11 -16.58
C THR A 655 25.00 -27.13 -16.43
N ALA A 656 26.23 -27.65 -16.35
CA ALA A 656 27.46 -26.90 -16.54
C ALA A 656 27.99 -27.15 -17.96
N SER A 657 28.10 -26.10 -18.78
CA SER A 657 28.33 -26.27 -20.22
C SER A 657 29.76 -26.66 -20.63
N ARG A 658 30.75 -26.62 -19.73
CA ARG A 658 32.17 -26.80 -20.11
C ARG A 658 33.07 -27.52 -19.14
N ASP A 659 32.93 -27.30 -17.83
CA ASP A 659 34.02 -27.64 -16.91
C ASP A 659 33.53 -28.60 -15.81
N TYR A 660 33.06 -28.09 -14.68
CA TYR A 660 32.94 -28.89 -13.45
C TYR A 660 31.57 -28.76 -12.78
N GLY A 661 31.08 -29.84 -12.16
CA GLY A 661 29.97 -29.80 -11.21
C GLY A 661 28.65 -29.43 -11.86
N GLY A 662 27.97 -30.39 -12.49
CA GLY A 662 26.70 -30.12 -13.16
C GLY A 662 25.61 -29.73 -12.17
N GLY A 663 25.50 -30.47 -11.06
CA GLY A 663 24.67 -30.10 -9.92
C GLY A 663 25.40 -29.16 -8.97
N LEU A 664 26.48 -29.66 -8.37
CA LEU A 664 27.21 -29.00 -7.30
C LEU A 664 28.71 -28.89 -7.60
N TYR A 665 29.28 -27.71 -7.38
CA TYR A 665 30.72 -27.50 -7.38
C TYR A 665 31.19 -26.88 -6.04
N LEU A 666 31.94 -27.65 -5.26
CA LEU A 666 32.59 -27.21 -4.03
C LEU A 666 34.08 -27.02 -4.26
N TYR A 667 34.59 -25.80 -4.06
CA TYR A 667 36.01 -25.49 -4.30
C TYR A 667 36.63 -24.73 -3.13
N GLY A 668 37.71 -25.26 -2.59
CA GLY A 668 38.53 -24.60 -1.59
C GLY A 668 37.95 -24.49 -0.19
N ASN A 669 36.77 -25.07 0.05
CA ASN A 669 36.08 -25.08 1.34
C ASN A 669 36.89 -25.83 2.40
N LEU A 670 36.72 -25.44 3.67
CA LEU A 670 37.39 -26.12 4.79
C LEU A 670 36.60 -27.35 5.23
N ASP A 671 35.43 -27.16 5.83
CA ASP A 671 34.58 -28.26 6.29
C ASP A 671 33.29 -28.33 5.48
N VAL A 672 32.99 -29.52 4.96
CA VAL A 672 31.83 -29.81 4.11
C VAL A 672 31.03 -30.95 4.73
N SER A 673 29.72 -30.76 4.90
CA SER A 673 28.75 -31.80 5.26
C SER A 673 27.64 -31.81 4.21
N VAL A 674 27.45 -32.94 3.56
CA VAL A 674 26.32 -33.17 2.64
C VAL A 674 25.53 -34.37 3.14
N THR A 675 24.27 -34.15 3.48
CA THR A 675 23.42 -35.17 4.11
C THR A 675 22.00 -35.21 3.54
N HIS A 676 21.38 -36.39 3.55
CA HIS A 676 19.98 -36.62 3.15
C HIS A 676 19.62 -36.06 1.77
N SER A 677 20.60 -35.87 0.89
CA SER A 677 20.41 -35.11 -0.35
C SER A 677 20.29 -36.01 -1.58
N THR A 678 19.47 -35.56 -2.53
CA THR A 678 19.30 -36.19 -3.84
C THR A 678 19.97 -35.35 -4.93
N ILE A 679 20.90 -35.95 -5.67
CA ILE A 679 21.65 -35.30 -6.75
C ILE A 679 21.44 -36.10 -8.04
N CYS A 680 20.58 -35.59 -8.90
CA CYS A 680 20.01 -36.35 -10.00
C CYS A 680 20.19 -35.71 -11.39
N GLY A 681 20.54 -36.49 -12.41
CA GLY A 681 20.32 -36.08 -13.80
C GLY A 681 21.08 -34.82 -14.22
N ASN A 682 22.12 -34.45 -13.49
CA ASN A 682 22.90 -33.25 -13.75
C ASN A 682 24.01 -33.53 -14.78
N THR A 683 24.42 -32.50 -15.52
CA THR A 683 25.36 -32.65 -16.65
C THR A 683 26.55 -31.68 -16.54
N ALA A 684 27.78 -32.20 -16.72
CA ALA A 684 29.02 -31.41 -16.83
C ALA A 684 30.07 -32.10 -17.71
N ASP A 685 31.25 -31.50 -17.90
CA ASP A 685 32.39 -32.21 -18.48
C ASP A 685 33.08 -33.12 -17.44
N GLU A 686 33.15 -32.71 -16.18
CA GLU A 686 33.63 -33.52 -15.06
C GLU A 686 32.79 -33.27 -13.79
N GLY A 687 32.47 -34.33 -13.03
CA GLY A 687 31.59 -34.19 -11.86
C GLY A 687 30.17 -33.86 -12.26
N GLY A 688 29.50 -34.75 -13.00
CA GLY A 688 28.15 -34.52 -13.54
C GLY A 688 27.17 -34.13 -12.44
N GLY A 689 27.13 -34.92 -11.36
CA GLY A 689 26.42 -34.57 -10.13
C GLY A 689 27.23 -33.59 -9.31
N VAL A 690 28.41 -34.03 -8.86
CA VAL A 690 29.26 -33.29 -7.93
C VAL A 690 30.71 -33.24 -8.39
N TYR A 691 31.30 -32.05 -8.30
CA TYR A 691 32.75 -31.89 -8.22
C TYR A 691 33.12 -31.25 -6.89
N SER A 692 33.99 -31.89 -6.11
CA SER A 692 34.45 -31.40 -4.81
C SER A 692 35.96 -31.34 -4.73
N SER A 693 36.49 -30.20 -4.27
CA SER A 693 37.91 -29.94 -4.11
C SER A 693 38.20 -29.13 -2.84
N ALA A 694 38.31 -29.78 -1.70
CA ALA A 694 38.67 -29.12 -0.44
C ALA A 694 40.18 -28.76 -0.37
N THR A 695 40.52 -27.71 0.41
CA THR A 695 41.91 -27.26 0.58
C THR A 695 42.64 -27.92 1.76
N SER A 696 41.95 -28.18 2.89
CA SER A 696 42.60 -28.76 4.08
C SER A 696 41.68 -29.27 5.23
N GLY A 697 40.37 -29.12 5.17
CA GLY A 697 39.46 -29.60 6.23
C GLY A 697 38.73 -30.91 5.86
N SER A 698 37.66 -31.22 6.59
CA SER A 698 36.95 -32.50 6.53
C SER A 698 35.73 -32.46 5.61
N ALA A 699 35.52 -33.53 4.85
CA ALA A 699 34.35 -33.70 3.99
C ALA A 699 33.55 -34.91 4.47
N THR A 700 32.29 -34.70 4.81
CA THR A 700 31.36 -35.72 5.28
C THR A 700 30.20 -35.81 4.30
N TRP A 701 29.98 -37.01 3.77
CA TRP A 701 28.93 -37.33 2.82
C TRP A 701 28.19 -38.52 3.38
N GLU A 702 27.01 -38.28 3.94
CA GLU A 702 26.23 -39.31 4.63
C GLU A 702 24.80 -39.33 4.11
N ASN A 703 24.29 -40.52 3.85
CA ASN A 703 22.91 -40.69 3.45
C ASN A 703 22.52 -39.83 2.23
N ASN A 704 23.30 -39.85 1.13
CA ASN A 704 22.94 -39.17 -0.12
C ASN A 704 22.66 -40.14 -1.28
N VAL A 705 21.74 -39.75 -2.17
CA VAL A 705 21.48 -40.41 -3.45
C VAL A 705 22.11 -39.58 -4.57
N VAL A 706 22.99 -40.20 -5.35
CA VAL A 706 23.62 -39.58 -6.52
C VAL A 706 23.32 -40.45 -7.73
N GLN A 707 22.37 -40.02 -8.57
CA GLN A 707 21.91 -40.86 -9.66
C GLN A 707 21.79 -40.20 -11.02
N GLU A 708 22.06 -41.01 -12.05
CA GLU A 708 21.83 -40.67 -13.46
C GLU A 708 22.49 -39.37 -13.95
N ASN A 709 23.53 -38.92 -13.26
CA ASN A 709 24.29 -37.76 -13.69
C ASN A 709 25.19 -38.12 -14.87
N THR A 710 25.47 -37.17 -15.74
CA THR A 710 26.25 -37.36 -16.97
C THR A 710 27.50 -36.48 -16.97
N ALA A 711 28.66 -37.08 -17.24
CA ALA A 711 29.88 -36.33 -17.48
C ALA A 711 30.85 -37.00 -18.46
N THR A 712 31.96 -36.35 -18.79
CA THR A 712 33.09 -37.03 -19.46
C THR A 712 33.93 -37.83 -18.46
N TYR A 713 34.11 -37.32 -17.24
CA TYR A 713 34.85 -37.95 -16.14
C TYR A 713 34.09 -37.81 -14.82
N GLY A 714 34.07 -38.85 -13.97
CA GLY A 714 33.47 -38.77 -12.64
C GLY A 714 32.00 -38.33 -12.66
N ALA A 715 31.12 -39.05 -13.35
CA ALA A 715 29.76 -38.54 -13.61
C ALA A 715 28.91 -38.39 -12.36
N GLY A 716 28.96 -39.32 -11.41
CA GLY A 716 28.32 -39.16 -10.11
C GLY A 716 29.04 -38.12 -9.25
N VAL A 717 30.17 -38.50 -8.67
CA VAL A 717 30.97 -37.64 -7.77
C VAL A 717 32.45 -37.70 -8.12
N SER A 718 33.08 -36.53 -8.29
CA SER A 718 34.53 -36.37 -8.43
C SER A 718 35.11 -35.67 -7.19
N PHE A 719 35.97 -36.38 -6.45
CA PHE A 719 36.72 -35.84 -5.31
C PHE A 719 38.17 -35.57 -5.68
N THR A 720 38.61 -34.33 -5.46
CA THR A 720 39.99 -33.93 -5.71
C THR A 720 40.61 -33.23 -4.50
N THR A 721 41.89 -33.50 -4.22
CA THR A 721 42.67 -32.83 -3.15
C THR A 721 42.14 -32.95 -1.71
N GLU A 722 41.20 -33.85 -1.42
CA GLU A 722 40.61 -34.02 -0.08
C GLU A 722 41.34 -35.07 0.76
N HIS A 723 41.67 -34.77 2.01
CA HIS A 723 42.57 -35.64 2.80
C HIS A 723 41.93 -36.23 4.07
N THR A 724 40.65 -35.93 4.30
CA THR A 724 39.81 -36.42 5.41
C THR A 724 38.36 -36.56 4.95
N LEU A 725 38.11 -37.48 4.03
CA LEU A 725 36.78 -37.77 3.48
C LEU A 725 36.10 -38.93 4.26
N ALA A 726 34.86 -38.74 4.65
CA ALA A 726 33.96 -39.77 5.15
C ALA A 726 32.78 -39.89 4.20
N PHE A 727 32.67 -41.02 3.50
CA PHE A 727 31.62 -41.30 2.53
C PHE A 727 30.87 -42.55 3.01
N THR A 728 29.75 -42.34 3.69
CA THR A 728 29.03 -43.39 4.43
C THR A 728 27.57 -43.49 4.00
N ASN A 729 27.05 -44.69 3.81
CA ASN A 729 25.63 -44.95 3.53
C ASN A 729 25.08 -44.25 2.27
N ASN A 730 25.92 -43.93 1.28
CA ASN A 730 25.45 -43.26 0.06
C ASN A 730 25.06 -44.28 -1.02
N THR A 731 24.17 -43.86 -1.91
CA THR A 731 23.74 -44.63 -3.09
C THR A 731 24.13 -43.90 -4.35
N VAL A 732 24.97 -44.53 -5.16
CA VAL A 732 25.50 -43.96 -6.40
C VAL A 732 25.13 -44.88 -7.56
N VAL A 733 24.08 -44.54 -8.31
CA VAL A 733 23.49 -45.43 -9.32
C VAL A 733 23.28 -44.78 -10.68
N GLY A 734 23.45 -45.53 -11.75
CA GLY A 734 23.03 -45.08 -13.08
C GLY A 734 23.84 -43.95 -13.73
N ASN A 735 24.90 -43.46 -13.07
CA ASN A 735 25.69 -42.33 -13.56
C ASN A 735 26.54 -42.71 -14.79
N ASP A 736 26.67 -41.79 -15.75
CA ASP A 736 27.26 -42.04 -17.07
C ASP A 736 28.51 -41.21 -17.35
N ALA A 737 29.69 -41.87 -17.38
CA ALA A 737 30.97 -41.29 -17.77
C ALA A 737 31.72 -42.17 -18.78
N PRO A 738 31.84 -41.79 -20.07
CA PRO A 738 32.45 -42.63 -21.11
C PRO A 738 33.96 -42.83 -21.05
N LYS A 739 34.70 -42.15 -20.15
CA LYS A 739 36.17 -42.24 -20.08
C LYS A 739 36.67 -42.79 -18.77
N ASP A 740 36.39 -42.14 -17.65
CA ASP A 740 36.92 -42.55 -16.34
C ASP A 740 35.89 -42.24 -15.22
N GLY A 741 35.34 -43.29 -14.59
CA GLY A 741 34.49 -43.22 -13.38
C GLY A 741 33.05 -42.77 -13.62
N GLY A 742 32.14 -43.73 -13.85
CA GLY A 742 30.71 -43.45 -13.93
C GLY A 742 30.15 -43.06 -12.56
N GLY A 743 30.43 -43.85 -11.52
CA GLY A 743 30.00 -43.56 -10.16
C GLY A 743 30.89 -42.54 -9.44
N LEU A 744 32.12 -42.95 -9.09
CA LEU A 744 33.05 -42.19 -8.26
C LEU A 744 34.41 -42.00 -8.94
N TYR A 745 35.02 -40.83 -8.77
CA TYR A 745 36.38 -40.53 -9.21
C TYR A 745 37.21 -39.90 -8.08
N LEU A 746 38.39 -40.46 -7.79
CA LEU A 746 39.31 -39.99 -6.75
C LEU A 746 40.67 -39.59 -7.33
N TYR A 747 41.08 -38.35 -7.09
CA TYR A 747 42.41 -37.86 -7.45
C TYR A 747 43.00 -36.95 -6.36
N SER A 748 44.12 -37.36 -5.78
CA SER A 748 44.71 -36.74 -4.60
C SER A 748 43.69 -36.63 -3.45
N ALA A 749 42.72 -37.55 -3.39
CA ALA A 749 41.63 -37.58 -2.45
C ALA A 749 41.56 -38.94 -1.71
N TYR A 750 41.48 -38.94 -0.38
CA TYR A 750 41.40 -40.19 0.39
C TYR A 750 40.55 -40.09 1.65
N GLY A 751 39.94 -41.23 1.99
CA GLY A 751 38.96 -41.31 3.06
C GLY A 751 38.46 -42.73 3.35
N SER A 752 37.46 -42.81 4.23
CA SER A 752 36.71 -44.04 4.48
C SER A 752 35.44 -44.06 3.64
N PHE A 753 35.28 -45.14 2.86
CA PHE A 753 34.09 -45.45 2.09
C PHE A 753 33.44 -46.69 2.72
N THR A 754 32.31 -46.48 3.42
CA THR A 754 31.62 -47.52 4.18
C THR A 754 30.14 -47.58 3.86
N ASN A 755 29.55 -48.77 3.73
CA ASN A 755 28.10 -48.98 3.55
C ASN A 755 27.49 -48.31 2.31
N ASN A 756 28.29 -48.02 1.28
CA ASN A 756 27.80 -47.39 0.07
C ASN A 756 27.38 -48.43 -0.97
N LEU A 757 26.35 -48.12 -1.75
CA LEU A 757 25.99 -48.84 -2.98
C LEU A 757 26.52 -48.06 -4.19
N VAL A 758 27.30 -48.72 -5.05
CA VAL A 758 27.77 -48.17 -6.33
C VAL A 758 27.41 -49.14 -7.45
N ALA A 759 26.41 -48.80 -8.26
CA ALA A 759 25.86 -49.73 -9.24
C ALA A 759 25.45 -49.07 -10.57
N TRP A 760 25.37 -49.89 -11.63
CA TRP A 760 24.84 -49.52 -12.94
C TRP A 760 25.45 -48.28 -13.60
N SER A 761 26.75 -48.03 -13.36
CA SER A 761 27.48 -47.01 -14.13
C SER A 761 27.40 -47.32 -15.64
N ALA A 762 26.84 -46.41 -16.44
CA ALA A 762 26.34 -46.72 -17.79
C ALA A 762 27.43 -46.96 -18.84
N ASP A 763 28.44 -46.09 -18.93
CA ASP A 763 29.64 -46.33 -19.78
C ASP A 763 30.96 -46.40 -18.98
N GLY A 764 30.94 -46.10 -17.68
CA GLY A 764 32.14 -45.92 -16.85
C GLY A 764 32.35 -47.01 -15.78
N ASP A 765 33.49 -46.95 -15.09
CA ASP A 765 33.76 -47.79 -13.92
C ASP A 765 32.93 -47.34 -12.70
N GLY A 766 32.65 -48.24 -11.76
CA GLY A 766 32.01 -47.89 -10.50
C GLY A 766 32.82 -46.86 -9.71
N ILE A 767 34.13 -47.12 -9.54
CA ILE A 767 35.09 -46.17 -8.97
C ILE A 767 36.41 -46.15 -9.76
N VAL A 768 36.98 -44.96 -9.96
CA VAL A 768 38.34 -44.78 -10.46
C VAL A 768 39.21 -44.12 -9.41
N VAL A 769 40.34 -44.74 -9.08
CA VAL A 769 41.35 -44.18 -8.17
C VAL A 769 42.62 -43.88 -8.96
N ASP A 770 42.86 -42.61 -9.30
CA ASP A 770 43.86 -42.23 -10.32
C ASP A 770 45.26 -41.86 -9.75
N ASP A 771 45.49 -42.07 -8.46
CA ASP A 771 46.83 -41.92 -7.88
C ASP A 771 47.13 -42.88 -6.72
N THR A 772 48.42 -42.98 -6.40
CA THR A 772 48.92 -43.90 -5.39
C THR A 772 48.59 -43.50 -3.97
N ASP A 773 48.47 -42.20 -3.67
CA ASP A 773 48.18 -41.74 -2.32
C ASP A 773 46.71 -42.02 -1.99
N SER A 774 45.80 -41.70 -2.91
CA SER A 774 44.38 -42.05 -2.83
C SER A 774 44.17 -43.55 -2.61
N ALA A 775 44.88 -44.39 -3.36
CA ALA A 775 44.82 -45.85 -3.20
C ALA A 775 45.42 -46.36 -1.89
N THR A 776 46.43 -45.68 -1.33
CA THR A 776 47.13 -46.13 -0.12
C THR A 776 46.38 -45.78 1.16
N TYR A 777 45.73 -44.61 1.17
CA TYR A 777 45.11 -44.05 2.37
C TYR A 777 43.60 -44.19 2.41
N SER A 778 42.96 -44.66 1.33
CA SER A 778 41.53 -44.95 1.33
C SER A 778 41.22 -46.36 1.84
N THR A 779 40.06 -46.51 2.47
CA THR A 779 39.51 -47.82 2.85
C THR A 779 38.12 -47.99 2.26
N PHE A 780 37.85 -49.14 1.66
CA PHE A 780 36.57 -49.46 1.03
C PHE A 780 35.97 -50.67 1.74
N THR A 781 35.16 -50.50 2.77
CA THR A 781 34.63 -51.62 3.58
C THR A 781 33.11 -51.67 3.57
N TYR A 782 32.52 -52.87 3.53
CA TYR A 782 31.07 -53.06 3.56
C TYR A 782 30.31 -52.29 2.47
N ASN A 783 30.87 -52.20 1.25
CA ASN A 783 30.21 -51.54 0.12
C ASN A 783 29.63 -52.58 -0.86
N GLY A 784 28.52 -52.22 -1.52
CA GLY A 784 27.90 -52.97 -2.60
C GLY A 784 28.37 -52.46 -3.95
N TRP A 785 28.85 -53.35 -4.82
CA TRP A 785 29.32 -53.04 -6.16
C TRP A 785 28.57 -53.90 -7.17
N TYR A 786 27.87 -53.30 -8.14
CA TYR A 786 27.09 -54.11 -9.08
C TYR A 786 26.96 -53.53 -10.48
N ASN A 787 27.23 -54.39 -11.48
CA ASN A 787 26.89 -54.17 -12.89
C ASN A 787 27.33 -52.79 -13.45
N ASN A 788 28.51 -52.34 -13.03
CA ASN A 788 29.18 -51.18 -13.64
C ASN A 788 29.75 -51.61 -14.99
N VAL A 789 29.40 -50.92 -16.09
CA VAL A 789 29.56 -51.44 -17.45
C VAL A 789 31.02 -51.64 -17.86
N ALA A 790 31.93 -50.77 -17.43
CA ALA A 790 33.35 -50.93 -17.70
C ALA A 790 34.01 -51.96 -16.75
N ASP A 791 34.04 -51.66 -15.45
CA ASP A 791 34.45 -52.53 -14.34
C ASP A 791 33.93 -51.92 -13.03
N ASP A 792 33.96 -52.65 -11.91
CA ASP A 792 33.58 -52.06 -10.61
C ASP A 792 34.64 -51.08 -10.10
N ALA A 793 35.93 -51.36 -10.34
CA ALA A 793 37.02 -50.44 -10.03
C ALA A 793 38.18 -50.49 -11.02
N SER A 794 38.75 -49.31 -11.31
CA SER A 794 39.94 -49.16 -12.15
C SER A 794 40.94 -48.12 -11.62
N GLY A 795 42.10 -48.00 -12.29
CA GLY A 795 43.22 -47.16 -11.86
C GLY A 795 44.21 -47.90 -10.95
N TYR A 796 44.52 -47.32 -9.78
CA TYR A 796 45.43 -47.90 -8.78
C TYR A 796 44.74 -48.87 -7.81
N VAL A 797 43.40 -48.91 -7.83
CA VAL A 797 42.58 -49.91 -7.13
C VAL A 797 41.80 -50.69 -8.19
N THR A 798 41.94 -52.01 -8.19
CA THR A 798 41.18 -52.87 -9.11
C THR A 798 40.01 -53.54 -8.39
N THR A 799 39.04 -54.08 -9.14
CA THR A 799 37.95 -54.90 -8.59
C THR A 799 38.44 -56.05 -7.71
N ALA A 800 39.60 -56.64 -8.05
CA ALA A 800 40.22 -57.67 -7.22
C ALA A 800 40.75 -57.13 -5.88
N ASP A 801 41.22 -55.88 -5.85
CA ASP A 801 41.66 -55.21 -4.62
C ASP A 801 40.45 -54.85 -3.74
N LEU A 802 39.36 -54.33 -4.33
CA LEU A 802 38.10 -54.09 -3.61
C LEU A 802 37.60 -55.35 -2.91
N ALA A 803 37.69 -56.52 -3.54
CA ALA A 803 37.30 -57.80 -2.95
C ALA A 803 38.18 -58.28 -1.78
N THR A 804 39.32 -57.62 -1.52
CA THR A 804 40.18 -57.94 -0.36
C THR A 804 39.82 -57.18 0.91
N PHE A 805 39.10 -56.06 0.77
CA PHE A 805 38.60 -55.30 1.91
C PHE A 805 37.41 -56.03 2.55
N ALA A 806 37.22 -55.81 3.85
CA ALA A 806 36.19 -56.51 4.61
C ALA A 806 34.79 -56.07 4.19
N GLY A 807 33.87 -57.03 4.06
CA GLY A 807 32.44 -56.76 3.91
C GLY A 807 31.95 -56.36 2.53
N ASN A 808 32.83 -56.11 1.56
CA ASN A 808 32.38 -55.74 0.21
C ASN A 808 31.66 -56.91 -0.49
N ILE A 809 30.53 -56.59 -1.12
CA ILE A 809 29.68 -57.55 -1.84
C ILE A 809 29.52 -57.15 -3.31
N PHE A 810 29.44 -58.16 -4.19
CA PHE A 810 29.41 -58.02 -5.65
C PHE A 810 28.23 -58.79 -6.24
N VAL A 811 27.03 -58.42 -5.80
CA VAL A 811 25.77 -59.12 -6.07
C VAL A 811 24.71 -58.11 -6.47
N ASP A 812 23.66 -58.60 -7.12
CA ASP A 812 22.53 -57.76 -7.51
C ASP A 812 21.94 -57.08 -6.26
N PRO A 813 21.80 -55.74 -6.26
CA PRO A 813 21.25 -55.01 -5.14
C PRO A 813 19.76 -55.27 -4.92
N GLU A 814 19.03 -55.78 -5.92
CA GLU A 814 17.59 -56.07 -5.81
C GLU A 814 16.83 -54.88 -5.20
N LEU A 815 16.93 -53.71 -5.84
CA LEU A 815 16.19 -52.51 -5.42
C LEU A 815 14.70 -52.62 -5.78
N TYR A 816 13.86 -51.90 -5.03
CA TYR A 816 12.41 -51.95 -5.15
C TYR A 816 11.90 -51.55 -6.54
N ASP A 817 12.27 -50.35 -7.00
CA ASP A 817 11.94 -49.88 -8.34
C ASP A 817 13.02 -48.93 -8.84
N TYR A 818 13.85 -49.39 -9.78
CA TYR A 818 14.88 -48.55 -10.38
C TYR A 818 14.85 -48.72 -11.89
N THR A 819 14.72 -47.60 -12.60
CA THR A 819 14.79 -47.58 -14.06
C THR A 819 15.81 -46.57 -14.55
N GLN A 820 16.74 -47.03 -15.37
CA GLN A 820 17.75 -46.15 -15.94
C GLN A 820 17.19 -45.37 -17.14
N ASP A 821 16.33 -44.37 -16.89
CA ASP A 821 15.58 -43.65 -17.93
C ASP A 821 15.80 -42.13 -17.96
N GLY A 822 16.58 -41.58 -17.02
CA GLY A 822 16.86 -40.14 -16.92
C GLY A 822 15.86 -39.39 -16.05
N ASP A 823 14.88 -40.08 -15.44
CA ASP A 823 13.86 -39.52 -14.54
C ASP A 823 13.92 -40.15 -13.15
N CYS A 824 14.88 -39.66 -12.37
CA CYS A 824 15.07 -40.00 -10.97
C CYS A 824 13.87 -39.82 -10.04
N THR A 825 12.82 -39.09 -10.45
CA THR A 825 11.66 -38.80 -9.57
C THR A 825 10.75 -39.99 -9.39
N ASN A 826 10.92 -41.02 -10.23
CA ASN A 826 10.14 -42.26 -10.19
C ASN A 826 10.93 -43.45 -9.62
N ASP A 827 12.19 -43.25 -9.20
CA ASP A 827 13.04 -44.30 -8.68
C ASP A 827 12.89 -44.48 -7.15
N VAL A 828 12.70 -45.72 -6.72
CA VAL A 828 12.70 -46.17 -5.32
C VAL A 828 13.93 -47.06 -5.09
N LEU A 829 14.97 -46.46 -4.51
CA LEU A 829 16.29 -47.09 -4.37
C LEU A 829 16.49 -47.93 -3.12
N VAL A 830 15.42 -48.20 -2.36
CA VAL A 830 15.47 -49.05 -1.16
C VAL A 830 15.64 -50.52 -1.56
N PRO A 831 16.55 -51.30 -0.93
CA PRO A 831 16.65 -52.73 -1.15
C PRO A 831 15.36 -53.47 -0.73
N ILE A 832 14.88 -54.44 -1.52
CA ILE A 832 13.69 -55.24 -1.14
C ILE A 832 13.99 -56.18 0.05
N GLY A 833 12.97 -56.63 0.79
CA GLY A 833 13.07 -57.46 2.02
C GLY A 833 13.77 -58.84 1.92
N GLY A 834 14.30 -59.21 0.77
CA GLY A 834 15.15 -60.40 0.58
C GLY A 834 16.52 -60.10 -0.04
N SER A 835 16.80 -58.82 -0.28
CA SER A 835 18.00 -58.37 -0.95
C SER A 835 19.25 -58.80 -0.18
N PRO A 836 20.33 -59.18 -0.87
CA PRO A 836 21.60 -59.48 -0.22
C PRO A 836 22.30 -58.25 0.40
N LEU A 837 21.73 -57.05 0.25
CA LEU A 837 22.23 -55.81 0.85
C LEU A 837 21.62 -55.55 2.23
N VAL A 838 20.49 -56.18 2.53
CA VAL A 838 19.85 -56.09 3.84
C VAL A 838 20.75 -56.77 4.88
N ASN A 839 21.02 -56.08 5.98
CA ASN A 839 21.85 -56.51 7.08
C ASN A 839 23.30 -56.86 6.70
N ALA A 840 23.81 -56.26 5.62
CA ALA A 840 25.12 -56.59 5.04
C ALA A 840 26.22 -55.56 5.28
N GLY A 841 25.88 -54.41 5.87
CA GLY A 841 26.79 -53.30 6.15
C GLY A 841 27.74 -53.55 7.33
N ASP A 842 28.41 -52.49 7.78
CA ASP A 842 29.35 -52.51 8.89
C ASP A 842 28.63 -52.91 10.19
N PRO A 843 29.00 -54.03 10.85
CA PRO A 843 28.35 -54.49 12.09
C PRO A 843 28.49 -53.56 13.29
N SER A 844 29.30 -52.50 13.20
CA SER A 844 29.39 -51.46 14.21
C SER A 844 28.40 -50.31 14.02
N ILE A 845 27.73 -50.28 12.86
CA ILE A 845 26.66 -49.35 12.52
C ILE A 845 25.36 -50.16 12.56
N SER A 846 24.34 -49.63 13.23
CA SER A 846 23.03 -50.28 13.36
C SER A 846 21.96 -49.43 12.72
N ASP A 847 21.00 -50.11 12.10
CA ASP A 847 19.71 -49.55 11.71
C ASP A 847 18.88 -49.20 12.97
N PRO A 848 17.80 -48.40 12.83
CA PRO A 848 16.94 -48.04 13.97
C PRO A 848 16.31 -49.25 14.69
N ASP A 849 16.04 -50.34 13.97
CA ASP A 849 15.56 -51.63 14.51
C ASP A 849 16.63 -52.41 15.32
N GLY A 850 17.86 -51.90 15.37
CA GLY A 850 19.00 -52.51 16.05
C GLY A 850 19.66 -53.66 15.28
N SER A 851 19.25 -53.90 14.04
CA SER A 851 19.88 -54.84 13.12
C SER A 851 21.21 -54.26 12.59
N VAL A 852 21.95 -55.05 11.81
CA VAL A 852 23.19 -54.55 11.21
C VAL A 852 22.80 -53.64 10.07
N SER A 853 23.44 -52.46 9.97
CA SER A 853 23.19 -51.51 8.88
C SER A 853 23.04 -52.16 7.50
N ASP A 854 22.04 -51.74 6.74
CA ASP A 854 21.94 -52.04 5.31
C ASP A 854 23.03 -51.33 4.48
N ILE A 855 23.19 -51.73 3.22
CA ILE A 855 24.07 -51.07 2.23
C ILE A 855 23.21 -50.35 1.19
N GLY A 856 23.50 -49.06 0.93
CA GLY A 856 22.69 -48.25 0.01
C GLY A 856 21.40 -47.74 0.66
N ALA A 857 20.57 -47.03 -0.12
CA ALA A 857 19.59 -45.98 0.22
C ALA A 857 19.20 -45.89 1.70
N PHE A 858 20.25 -45.55 2.44
CA PHE A 858 20.35 -45.04 3.79
C PHE A 858 20.35 -46.02 4.95
N GLY A 859 20.80 -47.27 4.78
CA GLY A 859 21.22 -48.13 5.90
C GLY A 859 22.01 -47.41 7.01
N GLY A 860 21.99 -47.92 8.23
CA GLY A 860 22.54 -47.32 9.45
C GLY A 860 21.50 -46.44 10.18
N PRO A 861 21.89 -45.48 11.03
CA PRO A 861 20.94 -44.69 11.81
C PRO A 861 19.93 -43.86 10.97
N GLY A 862 20.20 -43.68 9.68
CA GLY A 862 19.33 -42.99 8.73
C GLY A 862 18.43 -43.92 7.92
N SER A 863 18.40 -45.22 8.23
CA SER A 863 17.65 -46.21 7.44
C SER A 863 16.16 -46.02 7.63
N SER A 864 15.43 -45.89 6.51
CA SER A 864 13.99 -46.11 6.54
C SER A 864 13.79 -47.60 6.76
N LEU A 865 13.12 -47.93 7.85
CA LEU A 865 12.88 -49.31 8.24
C LEU A 865 12.19 -50.06 7.10
N VAL A 866 12.65 -51.28 6.83
CA VAL A 866 12.13 -52.11 5.74
C VAL A 866 10.69 -52.49 6.07
N ASP A 867 9.79 -52.20 5.12
CA ASP A 867 8.44 -52.74 5.00
C ASP A 867 8.56 -54.07 4.23
N GLY A 868 8.57 -55.18 4.97
CA GLY A 868 8.94 -56.51 4.49
C GLY A 868 7.89 -57.19 3.59
N ASP A 869 6.66 -56.71 3.60
CA ASP A 869 5.54 -57.29 2.86
C ASP A 869 4.74 -56.28 1.98
N GLY A 870 5.07 -55.00 2.06
CA GLY A 870 4.67 -53.94 1.14
C GLY A 870 3.36 -53.24 1.52
N ASP A 871 3.02 -53.16 2.81
CA ASP A 871 1.78 -52.55 3.30
C ASP A 871 1.92 -51.09 3.79
N GLY A 872 3.13 -50.55 3.73
CA GLY A 872 3.46 -49.18 4.11
C GLY A 872 3.89 -49.02 5.57
N TYR A 873 3.89 -50.10 6.37
CA TYR A 873 4.42 -50.11 7.73
C TYR A 873 5.73 -50.88 7.76
N ALA A 874 6.67 -50.37 8.55
CA ALA A 874 7.99 -50.97 8.63
C ALA A 874 8.13 -51.91 9.82
N SER A 875 9.04 -52.89 9.70
CA SER A 875 9.39 -53.94 10.67
C SER A 875 9.51 -53.60 12.16
N GLU A 876 9.67 -52.33 12.55
CA GLU A 876 9.70 -51.91 13.96
C GLU A 876 8.32 -51.63 14.57
N ILE A 877 7.34 -51.33 13.71
CA ILE A 877 5.95 -51.08 14.09
C ILE A 877 5.08 -52.26 13.65
N ASP A 878 5.47 -52.95 12.59
CA ASP A 878 4.87 -54.21 12.14
C ASP A 878 5.37 -55.42 12.95
N CYS A 879 4.44 -56.12 13.59
CA CYS A 879 4.66 -57.28 14.43
C CYS A 879 4.78 -58.61 13.66
N ASP A 880 4.40 -58.66 12.38
CA ASP A 880 4.71 -59.74 11.44
C ASP A 880 4.92 -59.19 10.02
N ASP A 881 6.07 -58.53 9.85
CA ASP A 881 6.67 -57.93 8.63
C ASP A 881 6.90 -58.92 7.46
N THR A 882 6.17 -60.02 7.43
CA THR A 882 6.13 -61.00 6.34
C THR A 882 4.71 -61.29 5.83
N ASP A 883 3.69 -60.63 6.39
CA ASP A 883 2.28 -60.80 6.09
C ASP A 883 1.57 -59.44 6.10
N ALA A 884 1.39 -58.84 4.90
CA ALA A 884 0.76 -57.54 4.64
C ALA A 884 -0.71 -57.39 5.12
N THR A 885 -1.18 -58.34 5.92
CA THR A 885 -2.46 -58.31 6.63
C THR A 885 -2.29 -58.12 8.15
N ILE A 886 -1.05 -58.03 8.63
CA ILE A 886 -0.64 -57.81 10.02
C ILE A 886 0.20 -56.53 10.01
N TYR A 887 -0.30 -55.46 10.63
CA TYR A 887 0.36 -54.16 10.68
C TYR A 887 -0.34 -53.26 11.71
N PRO A 888 0.27 -52.15 12.17
CA PRO A 888 -0.37 -51.18 13.05
C PRO A 888 -1.71 -50.67 12.50
N GLY A 889 -2.79 -51.03 13.18
CA GLY A 889 -4.15 -50.67 12.76
C GLY A 889 -4.81 -51.64 11.77
N ALA A 890 -4.23 -52.82 11.54
CA ALA A 890 -4.90 -53.92 10.86
C ALA A 890 -6.14 -54.38 11.64
N THR A 891 -7.05 -55.08 10.96
CA THR A 891 -8.28 -55.58 11.60
C THR A 891 -8.01 -56.87 12.37
N GLU A 892 -8.14 -56.81 13.70
CA GLU A 892 -8.05 -57.96 14.60
C GLU A 892 -9.07 -59.07 14.27
N ILE A 893 -8.60 -60.32 14.22
CA ILE A 893 -9.42 -61.53 14.11
C ILE A 893 -9.51 -62.20 15.48
N VAL A 894 -10.53 -61.81 16.22
CA VAL A 894 -10.83 -62.26 17.59
C VAL A 894 -10.66 -63.77 17.81
N ASP A 895 -9.92 -64.13 18.88
CA ASP A 895 -9.68 -65.49 19.39
C ASP A 895 -8.91 -66.41 18.42
N ASP A 896 -8.21 -65.89 17.41
CA ASP A 896 -7.45 -66.70 16.46
C ASP A 896 -6.00 -66.98 16.88
N GLY A 897 -5.52 -66.27 17.91
CA GLY A 897 -4.20 -66.42 18.52
C GLY A 897 -3.10 -65.60 17.86
N ILE A 898 -3.44 -64.70 16.93
CA ILE A 898 -2.55 -63.82 16.20
C ILE A 898 -2.94 -62.37 16.54
N ASP A 899 -1.95 -61.52 16.77
CA ASP A 899 -2.08 -60.08 17.02
C ASP A 899 -1.83 -59.39 15.66
N GLN A 900 -2.89 -59.12 14.92
CA GLN A 900 -2.82 -58.53 13.58
C GLN A 900 -2.53 -57.03 13.64
N ASP A 901 -3.02 -56.31 14.65
CA ASP A 901 -2.87 -54.86 14.75
C ASP A 901 -1.62 -54.40 15.51
N CYS A 902 -0.84 -55.36 16.01
CA CYS A 902 0.41 -55.16 16.71
C CYS A 902 0.27 -54.40 18.05
N SER A 903 -0.91 -54.44 18.65
CA SER A 903 -1.22 -53.81 19.94
C SER A 903 -0.63 -54.55 21.15
N GLY A 904 -0.10 -55.75 20.95
CA GLY A 904 0.68 -56.53 21.94
C GLY A 904 -0.03 -57.77 22.49
N ALA A 905 -1.24 -58.09 22.01
CA ALA A 905 -1.93 -59.35 22.24
C ALA A 905 -3.16 -59.54 21.31
N ASP A 906 -3.39 -60.78 20.86
CA ASP A 906 -4.66 -61.21 20.21
C ASP A 906 -5.87 -60.82 21.07
N LEU A 907 -6.79 -60.08 20.45
CA LEU A 907 -7.99 -59.54 21.08
C LEU A 907 -8.97 -60.67 21.43
N THR A 908 -9.29 -60.85 22.72
CA THR A 908 -10.24 -61.91 23.13
C THR A 908 -11.68 -61.40 23.10
N ALA A 909 -12.64 -62.33 22.97
CA ALA A 909 -14.07 -61.98 23.00
C ALA A 909 -14.56 -61.33 24.32
N ALA A 910 -13.71 -61.24 25.35
CA ALA A 910 -13.98 -60.54 26.61
C ALA A 910 -13.34 -59.14 26.69
N ASP A 911 -12.40 -58.84 25.80
CA ASP A 911 -11.76 -57.52 25.66
C ASP A 911 -12.52 -56.62 24.67
N LEU A 912 -13.57 -57.19 24.05
CA LEU A 912 -14.45 -56.54 23.08
C LEU A 912 -15.66 -55.82 23.69
N ASP A 913 -15.91 -55.85 25.00
CA ASP A 913 -17.11 -55.28 25.65
C ASP A 913 -16.82 -55.30 27.16
N ALA A 914 -15.82 -54.51 27.59
CA ALA A 914 -15.23 -54.66 28.92
C ALA A 914 -16.17 -54.22 30.05
N ASP A 915 -17.11 -53.32 29.78
CA ASP A 915 -18.14 -52.89 30.73
C ASP A 915 -19.48 -53.65 30.63
N GLY A 916 -19.70 -54.41 29.56
CA GLY A 916 -20.80 -55.35 29.38
C GLY A 916 -22.11 -54.74 28.91
N ASP A 917 -22.06 -53.60 28.22
CA ASP A 917 -23.23 -52.89 27.70
C ASP A 917 -23.74 -53.45 26.35
N GLY A 918 -22.92 -54.26 25.69
CA GLY A 918 -23.22 -54.95 24.44
C GLY A 918 -22.75 -54.22 23.17
N TYR A 919 -22.07 -53.09 23.30
CA TYR A 919 -21.25 -52.46 22.27
C TYR A 919 -19.80 -52.90 22.45
N GLN A 920 -18.99 -52.72 21.41
CA GLN A 920 -17.60 -53.16 21.43
C GLN A 920 -16.67 -51.97 21.37
N THR A 921 -15.58 -52.01 22.15
CA THR A 921 -14.51 -51.01 22.09
C THR A 921 -14.16 -50.65 20.65
N THR A 922 -14.01 -49.36 20.39
CA THR A 922 -13.50 -48.79 19.14
C THR A 922 -12.14 -49.38 18.74
N ALA A 923 -11.37 -49.94 19.68
CA ALA A 923 -10.12 -50.66 19.39
C ALA A 923 -10.35 -52.04 18.73
N ALA A 924 -11.57 -52.57 18.72
CA ALA A 924 -11.93 -53.77 17.99
C ALA A 924 -12.38 -53.43 16.58
N ALA A 925 -11.98 -54.22 15.59
CA ALA A 925 -12.36 -53.98 14.20
C ALA A 925 -13.90 -54.00 13.98
N GLY A 926 -14.51 -52.82 13.98
CA GLY A 926 -15.95 -52.59 13.85
C GLY A 926 -16.71 -52.40 15.17
N GLY A 927 -15.99 -52.28 16.30
CA GLY A 927 -16.53 -51.74 17.53
C GLY A 927 -16.78 -50.25 17.40
N THR A 928 -17.72 -49.77 18.19
CA THR A 928 -18.28 -48.42 18.05
C THR A 928 -18.31 -47.69 19.40
N ASP A 929 -17.85 -48.34 20.47
CA ASP A 929 -17.79 -47.78 21.82
C ASP A 929 -16.47 -47.00 22.06
N CYS A 930 -16.60 -45.70 22.32
CA CYS A 930 -15.51 -44.76 22.53
C CYS A 930 -14.97 -44.73 23.97
N ASP A 931 -15.68 -45.32 24.95
CA ASP A 931 -15.17 -45.55 26.30
C ASP A 931 -15.68 -46.87 26.86
N ASP A 932 -15.05 -47.96 26.42
CA ASP A 932 -15.36 -49.37 26.76
C ASP A 932 -15.17 -49.70 28.27
N ALA A 933 -14.87 -48.70 29.10
CA ALA A 933 -14.86 -48.81 30.56
C ALA A 933 -16.12 -48.22 31.23
N ASP A 934 -16.99 -47.52 30.51
CA ASP A 934 -18.21 -46.88 30.99
C ASP A 934 -19.44 -47.22 30.15
N ALA A 935 -20.26 -48.15 30.65
CA ALA A 935 -21.49 -48.65 30.03
C ALA A 935 -22.60 -47.59 29.79
N THR A 936 -22.31 -46.31 29.99
CA THR A 936 -23.18 -45.17 29.63
C THR A 936 -22.69 -44.38 28.42
N VAL A 937 -21.47 -44.67 27.95
CA VAL A 937 -20.84 -44.09 26.77
C VAL A 937 -20.80 -45.20 25.72
N HIS A 938 -21.67 -45.13 24.72
CA HIS A 938 -21.78 -46.10 23.65
C HIS A 938 -22.67 -45.57 22.51
N PRO A 939 -22.58 -46.12 21.29
CA PRO A 939 -23.43 -45.76 20.16
C PRO A 939 -24.92 -45.81 20.43
N GLY A 940 -25.56 -44.66 20.21
CA GLY A 940 -26.98 -44.46 20.50
C GLY A 940 -27.30 -44.33 21.99
N ALA A 941 -26.31 -44.05 22.83
CA ALA A 941 -26.54 -43.42 24.13
C ALA A 941 -27.22 -42.05 23.93
N ALA A 942 -27.70 -41.47 25.01
CA ALA A 942 -28.33 -40.15 24.94
C ALA A 942 -27.30 -39.09 25.29
N GLU A 943 -26.94 -38.28 24.31
CA GLU A 943 -25.92 -37.24 24.45
C GLU A 943 -26.29 -36.17 25.49
N VAL A 944 -25.28 -35.75 26.26
CA VAL A 944 -25.31 -34.67 27.23
C VAL A 944 -24.27 -33.63 26.79
N TRP A 945 -24.66 -32.92 25.73
CA TRP A 945 -23.92 -31.82 25.11
C TRP A 945 -23.13 -30.92 26.07
N TYR A 946 -21.87 -30.69 25.69
CA TYR A 946 -20.91 -29.76 26.31
C TYR A 946 -20.42 -30.15 27.71
N ASP A 947 -20.47 -31.43 28.07
CA ASP A 947 -19.94 -31.90 29.35
C ASP A 947 -18.52 -32.49 29.26
N GLY A 948 -17.94 -32.49 28.06
CA GLY A 948 -16.58 -32.93 27.77
C GLY A 948 -16.47 -34.43 27.55
N VAL A 949 -17.59 -35.13 27.36
CA VAL A 949 -17.67 -36.57 27.16
C VAL A 949 -18.63 -36.84 26.00
N ASP A 950 -18.12 -37.30 24.86
CA ASP A 950 -18.93 -37.80 23.76
C ASP A 950 -19.55 -39.14 24.18
N GLN A 951 -20.85 -39.16 24.47
CA GLN A 951 -21.51 -40.33 25.05
C GLN A 951 -22.06 -41.27 24.02
N ASP A 952 -22.44 -40.80 22.84
CA ASP A 952 -22.88 -41.69 21.77
C ASP A 952 -21.82 -42.01 20.72
N CYS A 953 -20.59 -41.55 20.95
CA CYS A 953 -19.39 -41.96 20.25
C CYS A 953 -19.43 -41.63 18.75
N ASP A 954 -20.18 -40.58 18.38
CA ASP A 954 -20.27 -40.09 17.01
C ASP A 954 -19.28 -38.96 16.71
N GLY A 955 -18.51 -38.51 17.72
CA GLY A 955 -17.50 -37.48 17.62
C GLY A 955 -18.01 -36.08 17.93
N SER A 956 -19.27 -35.93 18.35
CA SER A 956 -19.96 -34.65 18.46
C SER A 956 -20.39 -34.35 19.90
N ASP A 957 -19.47 -34.17 20.85
CA ASP A 957 -19.84 -33.59 22.17
C ASP A 957 -20.01 -32.05 22.10
N ASP A 958 -19.40 -31.44 21.07
CA ASP A 958 -19.39 -30.00 20.85
C ASP A 958 -19.91 -29.57 19.47
N ASP A 959 -20.46 -30.46 18.65
CA ASP A 959 -21.05 -30.20 17.31
C ASP A 959 -22.51 -30.71 17.26
N GLN A 960 -23.47 -29.91 17.75
CA GLN A 960 -24.83 -30.41 18.02
C GLN A 960 -25.71 -30.60 16.77
N ASP A 961 -25.33 -30.04 15.64
CA ASP A 961 -26.06 -30.18 14.38
C ASP A 961 -25.34 -31.04 13.33
N GLY A 962 -24.07 -31.38 13.55
CA GLY A 962 -23.30 -32.38 12.83
C GLY A 962 -22.72 -31.88 11.51
N ASP A 963 -22.36 -30.61 11.43
CA ASP A 963 -21.86 -29.97 10.21
C ASP A 963 -20.33 -29.97 10.09
N GLY A 964 -19.65 -30.36 11.17
CA GLY A 964 -18.19 -30.48 11.26
C GLY A 964 -17.50 -29.32 11.98
N TRP A 965 -18.25 -28.34 12.50
CA TRP A 965 -17.75 -27.24 13.32
C TRP A 965 -18.28 -27.33 14.75
N GLY A 966 -17.39 -27.19 15.73
CA GLY A 966 -17.81 -27.22 17.14
C GLY A 966 -18.28 -25.85 17.63
N ALA A 967 -19.07 -25.80 18.70
CA ALA A 967 -19.68 -24.64 19.37
C ALA A 967 -18.77 -23.44 19.68
N ALA A 968 -17.45 -23.60 19.57
CA ALA A 968 -16.48 -22.54 19.76
C ALA A 968 -16.14 -21.79 18.46
N GLN A 969 -16.30 -22.43 17.31
CA GLN A 969 -16.11 -21.87 15.98
C GLN A 969 -17.45 -21.69 15.24
N ASP A 970 -18.46 -22.45 15.60
CA ASP A 970 -19.82 -22.35 15.09
C ASP A 970 -20.63 -21.30 15.88
N CYS A 971 -21.20 -20.35 15.16
CA CYS A 971 -21.98 -19.26 15.71
C CYS A 971 -23.44 -19.68 16.04
N ASP A 972 -23.95 -20.77 15.47
CA ASP A 972 -25.17 -21.46 15.91
C ASP A 972 -25.06 -22.99 15.71
N ASP A 973 -24.36 -23.62 16.64
CA ASP A 973 -24.14 -25.08 16.81
C ASP A 973 -25.41 -25.95 16.95
N LEU A 974 -26.60 -25.41 16.61
CA LEU A 974 -27.87 -26.12 16.53
C LEU A 974 -28.42 -26.18 15.10
N ASP A 975 -27.76 -25.52 14.14
CA ASP A 975 -28.17 -25.39 12.75
C ASP A 975 -26.99 -25.64 11.78
N ALA A 976 -26.91 -26.87 11.24
CA ALA A 976 -25.87 -27.32 10.32
C ALA A 976 -25.80 -26.60 8.96
N SER A 977 -26.57 -25.53 8.78
CA SER A 977 -26.44 -24.59 7.66
C SER A 977 -25.66 -23.32 8.01
N VAL A 978 -25.18 -23.24 9.26
CA VAL A 978 -24.45 -22.13 9.85
C VAL A 978 -23.10 -22.66 10.29
N SER A 979 -22.02 -22.23 9.66
CA SER A 979 -20.65 -22.52 10.09
C SER A 979 -19.60 -21.70 9.34
N PRO A 980 -18.35 -21.61 9.83
CA PRO A 980 -17.24 -20.93 9.16
C PRO A 980 -16.93 -21.32 7.71
N SER A 981 -17.55 -22.39 7.20
CA SER A 981 -17.41 -22.86 5.81
C SER A 981 -18.70 -22.80 5.00
N ALA A 982 -19.81 -22.42 5.64
CA ALA A 982 -21.02 -22.11 4.93
C ALA A 982 -20.76 -20.90 4.02
N ILE A 983 -21.61 -20.76 3.02
CA ILE A 983 -21.64 -19.56 2.20
C ILE A 983 -22.73 -18.71 2.82
N GLU A 984 -22.43 -17.44 3.13
CA GLU A 984 -23.45 -16.50 3.60
C GLU A 984 -24.66 -16.54 2.67
N VAL A 985 -25.84 -16.79 3.25
CA VAL A 985 -27.10 -16.86 2.52
C VAL A 985 -27.82 -15.54 2.77
N PRO A 986 -27.83 -14.62 1.79
CA PRO A 986 -28.40 -13.30 2.02
C PRO A 986 -29.86 -13.35 2.46
N TYR A 987 -30.18 -12.51 3.45
CA TYR A 987 -31.45 -12.19 4.06
C TYR A 987 -32.15 -13.30 4.82
N ASP A 988 -31.42 -14.30 5.29
CA ASP A 988 -32.02 -15.35 6.12
C ASP A 988 -32.03 -14.99 7.62
N GLY A 989 -31.37 -13.88 7.99
CA GLY A 989 -31.29 -13.36 9.35
C GLY A 989 -30.25 -14.08 10.21
N VAL A 990 -29.40 -14.87 9.59
CA VAL A 990 -28.41 -15.73 10.21
C VAL A 990 -27.07 -15.42 9.57
N ASP A 991 -26.07 -15.17 10.41
CA ASP A 991 -24.67 -15.12 9.99
C ASP A 991 -24.28 -16.56 9.67
N ASN A 992 -24.51 -17.01 8.43
CA ASN A 992 -24.33 -18.41 8.05
C ASN A 992 -22.85 -18.75 8.02
N ASP A 993 -21.97 -17.87 7.57
CA ASP A 993 -20.54 -18.15 7.49
C ASP A 993 -19.73 -17.79 8.74
N CYS A 994 -20.40 -17.36 9.80
CA CYS A 994 -19.82 -16.99 11.10
C CYS A 994 -18.70 -15.93 11.00
N ASP A 995 -18.69 -15.14 9.92
CA ASP A 995 -17.79 -14.03 9.70
C ASP A 995 -18.56 -12.71 9.82
N PRO A 996 -18.36 -11.93 10.90
CA PRO A 996 -19.08 -10.67 11.09
C PRO A 996 -18.68 -9.56 10.11
N SER A 997 -17.78 -9.83 9.16
CA SER A 997 -17.41 -8.92 8.06
C SER A 997 -18.18 -9.16 6.76
N THR A 998 -18.86 -10.30 6.62
CA THR A 998 -19.81 -10.63 5.54
C THR A 998 -21.22 -10.47 6.10
N THR A 999 -21.87 -9.35 5.79
CA THR A 999 -23.20 -9.06 6.33
C THR A 999 -24.28 -9.76 5.51
N ASP A 1000 -25.16 -10.53 6.17
CA ASP A 1000 -26.41 -11.16 5.67
C ASP A 1000 -27.32 -10.25 4.81
N THR A 1001 -27.05 -8.95 4.77
CA THR A 1001 -27.95 -7.94 4.24
C THR A 1001 -27.40 -7.17 3.04
N ASP A 1002 -26.17 -7.42 2.60
CA ASP A 1002 -25.47 -6.69 1.51
C ASP A 1002 -24.77 -7.72 0.58
N LEU A 1003 -25.47 -8.17 -0.46
CA LEU A 1003 -25.07 -9.28 -1.33
C LEU A 1003 -24.03 -8.90 -2.39
N ASP A 1004 -23.99 -7.66 -2.85
CA ASP A 1004 -23.02 -7.20 -3.85
C ASP A 1004 -21.80 -6.47 -3.25
N GLY A 1005 -21.83 -6.18 -1.94
CA GLY A 1005 -20.69 -5.73 -1.14
C GLY A 1005 -20.41 -4.24 -1.26
N ASP A 1006 -21.42 -3.43 -1.56
CA ASP A 1006 -21.30 -1.99 -1.73
C ASP A 1006 -21.44 -1.18 -0.42
N GLY A 1007 -21.81 -1.85 0.68
CA GLY A 1007 -21.95 -1.29 2.01
C GLY A 1007 -23.37 -0.86 2.38
N PHE A 1008 -24.37 -1.11 1.50
CA PHE A 1008 -25.77 -0.84 1.77
C PHE A 1008 -26.58 -2.12 1.93
N ASP A 1009 -27.43 -2.13 2.96
CA ASP A 1009 -28.33 -3.26 3.18
C ASP A 1009 -29.50 -3.23 2.17
N ALA A 1010 -29.96 -4.38 1.69
CA ALA A 1010 -31.10 -4.45 0.79
C ALA A 1010 -32.40 -3.87 1.35
N ALA A 1011 -33.17 -3.27 0.46
CA ALA A 1011 -34.50 -2.73 0.70
C ALA A 1011 -35.49 -3.80 1.18
N GLU A 1012 -35.24 -5.07 0.84
CA GLU A 1012 -36.10 -6.20 1.21
C GLU A 1012 -36.02 -6.53 2.71
N VAL A 1013 -34.88 -6.23 3.36
CA VAL A 1013 -34.65 -6.35 4.81
C VAL A 1013 -34.78 -5.03 5.56
N GLY A 1014 -35.04 -3.94 4.83
CA GLY A 1014 -35.27 -2.62 5.38
C GLY A 1014 -34.02 -1.76 5.47
N GLY A 1015 -32.97 -2.13 4.74
CA GLY A 1015 -31.93 -1.22 4.30
C GLY A 1015 -32.40 -0.33 3.16
N ASP A 1016 -31.48 0.42 2.59
CA ASP A 1016 -31.79 1.48 1.63
C ASP A 1016 -31.46 1.08 0.17
N ASP A 1017 -30.81 -0.07 -0.06
CA ASP A 1017 -30.44 -0.55 -1.41
C ASP A 1017 -31.61 -1.23 -2.17
N CYS A 1018 -31.99 -0.67 -3.31
CA CYS A 1018 -33.06 -1.15 -4.16
C CYS A 1018 -32.66 -2.24 -5.16
N ASN A 1019 -31.37 -2.54 -5.33
CA ASN A 1019 -30.89 -3.64 -6.17
C ASN A 1019 -29.53 -4.23 -5.72
N ASP A 1020 -29.59 -4.93 -4.60
CA ASP A 1020 -28.52 -5.70 -3.93
C ASP A 1020 -27.84 -6.84 -4.74
N ASP A 1021 -28.15 -6.96 -6.03
CA ASP A 1021 -27.43 -7.85 -6.96
C ASP A 1021 -26.41 -7.06 -7.82
N ASP A 1022 -26.34 -5.73 -7.66
CA ASP A 1022 -25.60 -4.80 -8.52
C ASP A 1022 -25.13 -3.56 -7.74
N ALA A 1023 -23.88 -3.62 -7.28
CA ALA A 1023 -23.17 -2.61 -6.48
C ALA A 1023 -23.09 -1.19 -7.10
N THR A 1024 -23.73 -0.97 -8.25
CA THR A 1024 -23.87 0.33 -8.93
C THR A 1024 -25.27 0.93 -8.79
N ILE A 1025 -26.15 0.30 -8.02
CA ILE A 1025 -27.50 0.76 -7.72
C ILE A 1025 -27.66 0.72 -6.20
N ASN A 1026 -27.48 1.85 -5.53
CA ASN A 1026 -27.62 1.98 -4.08
C ASN A 1026 -27.87 3.47 -3.72
N PRO A 1027 -28.23 3.78 -2.46
CA PRO A 1027 -28.60 5.15 -2.03
C PRO A 1027 -27.55 6.24 -2.23
N ASP A 1028 -26.27 5.86 -2.33
CA ASP A 1028 -25.16 6.77 -2.51
C ASP A 1028 -24.74 6.91 -3.99
N GLU A 1029 -25.29 6.07 -4.88
CA GLU A 1029 -25.05 6.16 -6.33
C GLU A 1029 -25.90 7.28 -6.96
N PRO A 1030 -25.32 8.11 -7.84
CA PRO A 1030 -26.07 9.16 -8.52
C PRO A 1030 -27.09 8.60 -9.53
N GLU A 1031 -28.34 9.06 -9.49
CA GLU A 1031 -29.38 8.73 -10.47
C GLU A 1031 -28.96 9.14 -11.90
N ILE A 1032 -29.03 8.18 -12.82
CA ILE A 1032 -28.79 8.36 -14.26
C ILE A 1032 -30.13 8.53 -14.96
N TRP A 1033 -30.61 9.77 -14.99
CA TRP A 1033 -31.89 10.14 -15.58
C TRP A 1033 -32.12 9.60 -17.01
N TYR A 1034 -33.35 9.13 -17.24
CA TYR A 1034 -33.91 8.60 -18.49
C TYR A 1034 -33.38 7.23 -18.94
N ASP A 1035 -32.81 6.43 -18.05
CA ASP A 1035 -32.30 5.09 -18.37
C ASP A 1035 -33.24 3.95 -17.92
N GLY A 1036 -34.25 4.27 -17.12
CA GLY A 1036 -35.31 3.39 -16.65
C GLY A 1036 -34.95 2.58 -15.42
N VAL A 1037 -33.84 2.89 -14.75
CA VAL A 1037 -33.33 2.25 -13.54
C VAL A 1037 -33.19 3.33 -12.48
N ASP A 1038 -33.62 3.04 -11.25
CA ASP A 1038 -33.55 3.92 -10.07
C ASP A 1038 -32.23 3.57 -9.36
N GLN A 1039 -31.12 4.24 -9.73
CA GLN A 1039 -29.80 3.93 -9.17
C GLN A 1039 -29.68 4.40 -7.73
N ASP A 1040 -30.28 5.54 -7.39
CA ASP A 1040 -30.17 6.14 -6.06
C ASP A 1040 -31.22 5.64 -5.06
N CYS A 1041 -32.07 4.70 -5.50
CA CYS A 1041 -33.10 4.04 -4.70
C CYS A 1041 -34.08 5.01 -4.03
N SER A 1042 -34.19 6.24 -4.52
CA SER A 1042 -35.07 7.28 -3.97
C SER A 1042 -36.54 7.01 -4.26
N GLY A 1043 -36.84 6.12 -5.22
CA GLY A 1043 -38.19 5.86 -5.73
C GLY A 1043 -38.78 7.06 -6.48
N GLY A 1044 -37.91 7.96 -6.94
CA GLY A 1044 -38.23 9.05 -7.85
C GLY A 1044 -38.77 8.53 -9.18
N SER A 1045 -39.43 9.40 -9.95
CA SER A 1045 -39.70 9.07 -11.35
C SER A 1045 -38.41 9.37 -12.11
N ASP A 1046 -37.78 8.37 -12.74
CA ASP A 1046 -36.62 8.51 -13.65
C ASP A 1046 -36.84 9.54 -14.80
N ASP A 1047 -38.09 9.99 -14.96
CA ASP A 1047 -38.48 11.02 -15.92
C ASP A 1047 -38.84 12.38 -15.25
N ASP A 1048 -38.57 12.63 -13.95
CA ASP A 1048 -38.93 13.86 -13.18
C ASP A 1048 -37.69 14.46 -12.48
N GLN A 1049 -36.74 14.95 -13.27
CA GLN A 1049 -35.40 15.33 -12.80
C GLN A 1049 -35.39 16.55 -11.85
N ASP A 1050 -36.39 17.43 -11.92
CA ASP A 1050 -36.52 18.58 -11.00
C ASP A 1050 -37.46 18.34 -9.80
N GLY A 1051 -38.08 17.15 -9.72
CA GLY A 1051 -38.88 16.69 -8.59
C GLY A 1051 -40.19 17.44 -8.37
N ASP A 1052 -40.75 18.08 -9.41
CA ASP A 1052 -41.98 18.85 -9.31
C ASP A 1052 -43.26 18.00 -9.37
N GLY A 1053 -43.11 16.70 -9.66
CA GLY A 1053 -44.17 15.71 -9.75
C GLY A 1053 -44.77 15.56 -11.14
N HIS A 1054 -44.10 16.06 -12.18
CA HIS A 1054 -44.52 15.99 -13.57
C HIS A 1054 -43.41 15.44 -14.47
N ASP A 1055 -43.58 14.20 -14.96
CA ASP A 1055 -42.63 13.61 -15.90
C ASP A 1055 -42.36 14.51 -17.14
N ALA A 1056 -41.14 14.44 -17.65
CA ALA A 1056 -40.66 15.12 -18.83
C ALA A 1056 -41.59 14.89 -20.04
N ALA A 1057 -41.83 15.95 -20.80
CA ALA A 1057 -42.58 15.90 -22.05
C ALA A 1057 -41.91 14.98 -23.09
N ALA A 1058 -40.59 14.73 -22.95
CA ALA A 1058 -39.85 13.77 -23.78
C ALA A 1058 -40.32 12.32 -23.56
N SER A 1059 -40.70 11.98 -22.33
CA SER A 1059 -41.20 10.65 -21.92
C SER A 1059 -42.73 10.55 -21.93
N GLY A 1060 -43.40 11.66 -22.29
CA GLY A 1060 -44.84 11.73 -22.52
C GLY A 1060 -45.65 12.30 -21.36
N GLY A 1061 -44.98 12.88 -20.36
CA GLY A 1061 -45.58 13.70 -19.32
C GLY A 1061 -45.91 15.12 -19.80
N ASP A 1062 -46.31 15.97 -18.86
CA ASP A 1062 -46.79 17.33 -19.14
C ASP A 1062 -45.68 18.39 -19.02
N ASP A 1063 -44.57 18.10 -18.32
CA ASP A 1063 -43.53 19.07 -18.02
C ASP A 1063 -42.63 19.36 -19.23
N CYS A 1064 -42.46 20.64 -19.57
CA CYS A 1064 -41.73 21.01 -20.79
C CYS A 1064 -40.30 21.48 -20.53
N ASN A 1065 -39.82 21.46 -19.29
CA ASN A 1065 -38.42 21.63 -18.95
C ASN A 1065 -38.10 20.95 -17.61
N ASP A 1066 -37.71 19.69 -17.71
CA ASP A 1066 -37.53 18.73 -16.60
C ASP A 1066 -36.34 19.06 -15.67
N LEU A 1067 -35.76 20.24 -15.83
CA LEU A 1067 -34.68 20.80 -15.03
C LEU A 1067 -35.13 22.07 -14.28
N ASP A 1068 -36.41 22.45 -14.36
CA ASP A 1068 -36.98 23.66 -13.76
C ASP A 1068 -38.45 23.44 -13.36
N ALA A 1069 -38.64 23.10 -12.08
CA ALA A 1069 -39.91 22.80 -11.40
C ALA A 1069 -41.02 23.87 -11.52
N THR A 1070 -40.75 24.97 -12.23
CA THR A 1070 -41.69 26.05 -12.52
C THR A 1070 -42.26 26.01 -13.94
N LYS A 1071 -41.91 24.99 -14.75
CA LYS A 1071 -42.12 24.93 -16.21
C LYS A 1071 -43.02 23.80 -16.71
N ILE A 1072 -43.99 23.40 -15.89
CA ILE A 1072 -44.93 22.30 -16.12
C ILE A 1072 -45.80 22.38 -17.39
N THR A 1073 -46.10 23.55 -17.95
CA THR A 1073 -47.04 23.64 -19.09
C THR A 1073 -46.43 24.31 -20.31
N PRO A 1074 -46.91 24.00 -21.53
CA PRO A 1074 -46.46 24.66 -22.75
C PRO A 1074 -46.58 26.21 -22.72
N GLU A 1075 -47.40 26.76 -21.82
CA GLU A 1075 -47.54 28.20 -21.60
C GLU A 1075 -46.44 28.77 -20.67
N ASP A 1076 -45.85 27.95 -19.81
CA ASP A 1076 -44.79 28.29 -18.86
C ASP A 1076 -43.38 28.23 -19.48
N CYS A 1077 -43.15 27.34 -20.47
CA CYS A 1077 -41.91 27.25 -21.27
C CYS A 1077 -41.77 28.30 -22.39
N GLY A 1078 -42.68 29.28 -22.47
CA GLY A 1078 -42.51 30.42 -23.37
C GLY A 1078 -42.72 30.15 -24.87
N PHE A 1079 -43.26 29.01 -25.27
CA PHE A 1079 -43.59 28.71 -26.67
C PHE A 1079 -44.97 29.26 -27.06
N GLY A 1080 -45.04 30.58 -27.16
CA GLY A 1080 -46.14 31.28 -27.84
C GLY A 1080 -46.08 31.14 -29.36
N GLY A 1081 -46.67 30.07 -29.91
CA GLY A 1081 -47.43 30.08 -31.16
C GLY A 1081 -46.70 30.01 -32.53
N GLU A 1082 -47.30 29.18 -33.40
CA GLU A 1082 -47.09 29.03 -34.86
C GLU A 1082 -45.77 28.31 -35.23
N ASP A 1083 -45.70 27.26 -36.05
CA ASP A 1083 -46.40 26.96 -37.30
C ASP A 1083 -46.18 25.47 -37.64
N THR A 1084 -47.18 24.86 -38.26
CA THR A 1084 -47.22 23.45 -38.66
C THR A 1084 -46.42 23.23 -39.94
N GLY A 1085 -45.42 22.34 -39.94
CA GLY A 1085 -44.65 22.09 -41.17
C GLY A 1085 -43.70 20.89 -41.17
N THR A 1086 -44.26 19.70 -41.43
CA THR A 1086 -43.76 18.66 -42.36
C THR A 1086 -42.26 18.35 -42.48
N ASP A 1087 -41.98 17.04 -42.43
CA ASP A 1087 -41.28 16.24 -43.45
C ASP A 1087 -39.97 15.56 -43.01
N THR A 1088 -40.04 14.24 -43.08
CA THR A 1088 -39.04 13.18 -43.21
C THR A 1088 -37.55 13.52 -43.27
N GLY A 1089 -36.76 12.71 -42.54
CA GLY A 1089 -35.57 12.09 -43.12
C GLY A 1089 -34.30 12.09 -42.25
N THR A 1090 -33.91 10.90 -41.82
CA THR A 1090 -32.55 10.31 -41.84
C THR A 1090 -31.34 11.16 -41.43
N GLY A 1091 -30.57 10.69 -40.45
CA GLY A 1091 -29.16 11.07 -40.31
C GLY A 1091 -28.55 10.81 -38.93
N ASP A 1092 -28.07 9.57 -38.76
CA ASP A 1092 -26.88 9.13 -38.00
C ASP A 1092 -25.86 10.23 -37.60
N THR A 1093 -25.48 10.31 -36.32
CA THR A 1093 -24.13 10.04 -35.73
C THR A 1093 -23.85 10.81 -34.43
N ASP A 1094 -23.28 10.07 -33.46
CA ASP A 1094 -22.32 10.44 -32.39
C ASP A 1094 -22.78 11.03 -31.02
N ILE A 1095 -22.24 10.37 -29.98
CA ILE A 1095 -22.32 10.40 -28.49
C ILE A 1095 -21.41 11.52 -27.91
N PRO A 1096 -21.26 11.83 -26.58
CA PRO A 1096 -22.12 12.05 -25.39
C PRO A 1096 -21.95 13.49 -24.78
N GLY A 1097 -22.63 13.77 -23.67
CA GLY A 1097 -22.32 14.79 -22.63
C GLY A 1097 -23.12 14.38 -21.37
N ASP A 1098 -22.92 14.87 -20.15
CA ASP A 1098 -22.03 15.85 -19.51
C ASP A 1098 -22.49 15.83 -18.02
N THR A 1099 -21.55 16.04 -17.07
CA THR A 1099 -21.66 16.75 -15.75
C THR A 1099 -23.03 16.91 -15.05
N ASP A 1100 -23.22 16.58 -13.77
CA ASP A 1100 -22.71 17.21 -12.51
C ASP A 1100 -23.89 17.78 -11.70
N ASP A 1101 -23.99 17.32 -10.44
CA ASP A 1101 -24.20 18.07 -9.18
C ASP A 1101 -25.26 19.21 -9.09
N ASP A 1102 -26.19 19.11 -8.14
CA ASP A 1102 -25.99 19.60 -6.76
C ASP A 1102 -27.28 20.09 -6.02
N THR A 1103 -27.23 19.87 -4.70
CA THR A 1103 -27.79 20.61 -3.55
C THR A 1103 -29.29 20.91 -3.34
N GLY A 1104 -29.79 20.41 -2.20
CA GLY A 1104 -29.77 21.22 -0.96
C GLY A 1104 -31.07 21.57 -0.18
N LYS A 1105 -31.11 21.11 1.10
CA LYS A 1105 -31.37 21.85 2.38
C LYS A 1105 -32.80 22.07 3.01
N VAL A 1106 -32.94 21.57 4.26
CA VAL A 1106 -33.11 22.31 5.58
C VAL A 1106 -34.35 22.12 6.52
N GLU A 1107 -34.03 21.61 7.73
CA GLU A 1107 -34.41 21.89 9.17
C GLU A 1107 -35.78 21.58 9.87
N THR A 1108 -35.73 20.91 11.06
CA THR A 1108 -35.77 21.50 12.46
C THR A 1108 -36.11 20.48 13.61
N GLY A 1109 -35.36 20.49 14.74
CA GLY A 1109 -35.91 20.63 16.13
C GLY A 1109 -35.92 19.52 17.23
N ASP A 1110 -35.01 19.67 18.25
CA ASP A 1110 -35.13 19.50 19.74
C ASP A 1110 -35.23 18.14 20.54
N GLY A 1111 -34.19 17.81 21.36
CA GLY A 1111 -34.27 17.90 22.85
C GLY A 1111 -33.98 16.71 23.85
N CYS A 1112 -32.88 16.85 24.65
CA CYS A 1112 -32.57 16.34 26.05
C CYS A 1112 -32.09 14.87 26.30
N GLY A 1113 -31.05 14.50 27.09
CA GLY A 1113 -29.98 15.17 27.88
C GLY A 1113 -29.28 14.25 28.96
N CYS A 1114 -27.97 14.49 29.20
CA CYS A 1114 -27.11 14.23 30.41
C CYS A 1114 -26.60 12.78 30.74
N ASN A 1115 -25.35 12.49 31.20
CA ASN A 1115 -24.28 13.29 31.84
C ASN A 1115 -22.88 12.57 31.96
N SER A 1116 -21.80 13.32 31.66
CA SER A 1116 -20.46 13.50 32.30
C SER A 1116 -19.69 12.43 33.12
N ASN A 1117 -18.36 12.31 32.87
CA ASN A 1117 -17.30 12.76 33.82
C ASN A 1117 -15.87 12.73 33.22
N ALA A 1118 -15.20 13.90 33.23
CA ALA A 1118 -13.74 14.10 33.17
C ALA A 1118 -13.27 14.68 34.53
N PRO A 1119 -11.95 14.82 34.85
CA PRO A 1119 -11.18 15.95 34.32
C PRO A 1119 -9.64 15.79 34.20
N ALA A 1120 -9.07 16.78 33.49
CA ALA A 1120 -7.69 17.00 33.06
C ALA A 1120 -6.62 17.34 34.13
N ALA A 1121 -5.32 17.28 33.73
CA ALA A 1121 -4.29 18.26 34.12
C ALA A 1121 -2.95 18.16 33.32
N ALA A 1122 -2.68 19.20 32.51
CA ALA A 1122 -1.45 20.02 32.41
C ALA A 1122 -0.04 19.41 32.10
N LEU A 1123 0.50 19.82 30.94
CA LEU A 1123 1.93 20.05 30.60
C LEU A 1123 2.49 21.33 31.31
N PRO A 1124 3.82 21.69 31.32
CA PRO A 1124 4.82 21.47 30.25
C PRO A 1124 6.33 21.25 30.64
N ALA A 1125 7.14 20.97 29.61
CA ALA A 1125 8.53 21.44 29.31
C ALA A 1125 9.73 20.45 29.28
N LEU A 1126 10.32 20.35 28.07
CA LEU A 1126 11.74 20.19 27.67
C LEU A 1126 12.75 19.44 28.58
N LEU A 1127 13.38 18.37 28.06
CA LEU A 1127 14.82 18.33 27.70
C LEU A 1127 15.25 16.96 27.09
N LEU A 1128 15.80 17.04 25.88
CA LEU A 1128 16.95 16.35 25.29
C LEU A 1128 17.56 15.08 25.97
N ALA A 1129 17.72 14.05 25.14
CA ALA A 1129 18.75 13.01 25.09
C ALA A 1129 18.48 11.61 25.71
N ALA A 1130 18.72 10.61 24.85
CA ALA A 1130 19.07 9.20 25.08
C ALA A 1130 17.93 8.17 25.06
N ALA A 1131 17.76 7.51 23.91
CA ALA A 1131 17.37 6.09 23.85
C ALA A 1131 17.85 5.45 22.52
N MET A 1132 19.11 5.04 22.48
CA MET A 1132 19.56 3.90 21.67
C MET A 1132 19.46 2.64 22.54
N VAL A 1133 19.23 1.50 21.90
CA VAL A 1133 19.33 0.12 22.39
C VAL A 1133 18.09 -0.42 23.13
N ARG A 1134 17.22 -1.14 22.39
CA ARG A 1134 16.88 -2.57 22.57
C ARG A 1134 15.51 -2.87 21.93
N ARG A 1135 15.48 -3.74 20.92
CA ARG A 1135 14.77 -5.04 20.95
C ARG A 1135 15.14 -5.87 19.71
N ARG A 1136 15.90 -6.95 19.96
CA ARG A 1136 15.88 -8.22 19.23
C ARG A 1136 15.69 -9.31 20.28
N ARG A 1137 15.03 -10.40 19.88
CA ARG A 1137 14.65 -11.63 20.61
C ARG A 1137 13.28 -11.61 21.29
N GLY A 1138 12.25 -11.90 20.51
CA GLY A 1138 11.46 -13.13 20.63
C GLY A 1138 11.73 -13.93 19.38
#